data_AF-A0A355UA08-F1
#
_entry.id   AF-A0A355UA08-F1
#
_cell.length_a   1.000
_cell.length_b   1.000
_cell.length_c   1.000
_cell.angle_alpha   90.00
_cell.angle_beta   90.00
_cell.angle_gamma   90.00
#
_symmetry.space_group_name_H-M   'P 1'
#
loop_
_entity.id
_entity.type
_entity.pdbx_description
1 polymer ?
#
loop_
_entity_poly.entity_id
_entity_poly.type
_entity_poly.pdbx_seq_one_letter_code
_entity_poly.pdbx_strand_id
1 'polypeptide(L)'
;PCSEYMFLDNTACNLASLNLRKYFNEETKEFDVEAIEYASRLWTVVLEISVLMAQFPSEEVAKLSYQYRTLGLGYANLGSVLMVSGIPYDSKEAFAMCGAVTAIMTGVSYATSAEMASFMGAFNQYDKNKEHMLRVMRNHRYAAYNLDEYDGLSIKPVGIDPAYCPEYLLTPATNAWDKAVQWGEKYGYRNAQTTVIAPTGTIGLVMDCDTTGIEPDFALVKFKKLSGGGYFKIVNQSVPMALETLGYSPDEVSAIVNYAKGHGTLVNAPAINHEALLEKGFTADDLTKIESGLPSAFEISFVFNHWVLGEEAMNRLGFVAEQYESDGFNLLRALGFSKKDISLANDYVCGTMTVEGAPLLKDEHLTVFDCANKCGEKGERFIHAHGHIKMMAAAQPFLSGAISKTINLPNEATEEDIKSCYQMSWELGTKANALYRDGSKLSQPLSNKSDVEDKEDDTISAVENAVGNSGFLNIDQLTQEQVLEAAQKILDNSKSTEFMRQLSSIVERKRLPWKRRGFTQKAKIGGQTLFVRTGEYNDGTLGEIFIDMHREGATFRSLMNCFSIAVSIGLQYGVPLEEYVSKFTFTRFEPSGMVEGHPNIKNSTSIIDYIFRLLGFEYLNRTDLVHIKPTKEEAQARADINTARKEEEGGNAIASVVAVSLEPLIEVKETAVAAKATFQTVAKTSGDALPCTNCGSLALVRNGTCHLCTNCGTTTGCS
;
A
#
# COMPACT_ATOMS: atom_id res chain seq x y z
N PRO A 1 -7.60 -10.77 -5.62
CA PRO A 1 -6.87 -9.48 -5.52
C PRO A 1 -6.08 -9.34 -4.21
N CYS A 2 -6.59 -9.87 -3.09
CA CYS A 2 -5.96 -9.75 -1.77
C CYS A 2 -5.12 -10.98 -1.37
N SER A 3 -4.94 -11.94 -2.28
CA SER A 3 -4.11 -13.15 -2.11
C SER A 3 -4.60 -14.16 -1.05
N GLU A 4 -5.78 -13.98 -0.48
CA GLU A 4 -6.46 -14.95 0.39
C GLU A 4 -7.15 -16.06 -0.40
N TYR A 5 -7.63 -15.74 -1.61
CA TYR A 5 -8.37 -16.67 -2.46
C TYR A 5 -7.46 -17.24 -3.55
N MET A 6 -7.01 -18.48 -3.33
CA MET A 6 -6.13 -19.20 -4.26
C MET A 6 -6.87 -20.41 -4.82
N PHE A 7 -7.66 -20.17 -5.86
CA PHE A 7 -8.48 -21.19 -6.49
C PHE A 7 -8.44 -21.04 -8.01
N LEU A 8 -9.19 -21.87 -8.73
CA LEU A 8 -9.30 -21.84 -10.18
C LEU A 8 -9.73 -20.45 -10.69
N ASP A 9 -9.18 -20.07 -11.84
CA ASP A 9 -9.60 -18.86 -12.54
C ASP A 9 -11.11 -18.85 -12.80
N ASN A 10 -11.68 -17.65 -12.91
CA ASN A 10 -13.11 -17.44 -13.15
C ASN A 10 -13.99 -18.16 -12.10
N THR A 11 -13.58 -18.16 -10.84
CA THR A 11 -14.41 -18.55 -9.70
C THR A 11 -14.58 -17.39 -8.72
N ALA A 12 -15.64 -17.42 -7.92
CA ALA A 12 -15.94 -16.43 -6.91
C ALA A 12 -15.91 -17.05 -5.51
N CYS A 13 -15.63 -16.21 -4.51
CA CYS A 13 -15.63 -16.60 -3.11
C CYS A 13 -16.68 -15.79 -2.34
N ASN A 14 -17.50 -16.49 -1.56
CA ASN A 14 -18.45 -15.84 -0.66
C ASN A 14 -17.78 -15.75 0.72
N LEU A 15 -17.63 -14.52 1.22
CA LEU A 15 -16.80 -14.22 2.38
C LEU A 15 -17.61 -13.85 3.61
N ALA A 16 -17.16 -14.30 4.79
CA ALA A 16 -17.61 -13.84 6.09
C ALA A 16 -16.45 -13.87 7.09
N SER A 17 -16.57 -13.13 8.19
CA SER A 17 -15.53 -13.12 9.25
C SER A 17 -16.16 -13.07 10.63
N LEU A 18 -15.69 -13.93 11.53
CA LEU A 18 -16.06 -13.91 12.94
C LEU A 18 -15.22 -12.86 13.69
N ASN A 19 -15.83 -12.05 14.57
CA ASN A 19 -15.06 -11.21 15.50
C ASN A 19 -14.69 -12.04 16.74
N LEU A 20 -13.42 -12.46 16.85
CA LEU A 20 -12.97 -13.35 17.92
C LEU A 20 -13.16 -12.78 19.33
N ARG A 21 -13.12 -11.45 19.51
CA ARG A 21 -13.36 -10.83 20.82
C ARG A 21 -14.79 -11.04 21.33
N LYS A 22 -15.77 -11.29 20.46
CA LYS A 22 -17.15 -11.62 20.87
C LYS A 22 -17.31 -13.05 21.40
N TYR A 23 -16.30 -13.90 21.18
CA TYR A 23 -16.24 -15.28 21.65
C TYR A 23 -15.16 -15.46 22.71
N PHE A 24 -14.70 -14.38 23.34
CA PHE A 24 -13.62 -14.42 24.33
C PHE A 24 -14.15 -13.89 25.65
N ASN A 25 -14.03 -14.70 26.70
CA ASN A 25 -14.42 -14.32 28.05
C ASN A 25 -13.31 -13.48 28.68
N GLU A 26 -13.61 -12.21 28.96
CA GLU A 26 -12.65 -11.26 29.52
C GLU A 26 -12.27 -11.55 30.97
N GLU A 27 -13.08 -12.30 31.72
CA GLU A 27 -12.78 -12.67 33.11
C GLU A 27 -11.89 -13.91 33.16
N THR A 28 -12.25 -14.97 32.44
CA THR A 28 -11.50 -16.24 32.44
C THR A 28 -10.30 -16.23 31.50
N LYS A 29 -10.26 -15.28 30.55
CA LYS A 29 -9.28 -15.21 29.45
C LYS A 29 -9.32 -16.44 28.54
N GLU A 30 -10.49 -17.05 28.41
CA GLU A 30 -10.69 -18.23 27.57
C GLU A 30 -11.64 -17.94 26.42
N PHE A 31 -11.42 -18.63 25.30
CA PHE A 31 -12.42 -18.65 24.22
C PHE A 31 -13.64 -19.49 24.60
N ASP A 32 -14.83 -18.99 24.29
CA ASP A 32 -16.06 -19.77 24.23
C ASP A 32 -16.03 -20.64 22.97
N VAL A 33 -15.44 -21.83 23.12
CA VAL A 33 -15.24 -22.76 22.01
C VAL A 33 -16.57 -23.24 21.44
N GLU A 34 -17.56 -23.53 22.29
CA GLU A 34 -18.88 -23.99 21.83
C GLU A 34 -19.54 -22.93 20.93
N ALA A 35 -19.45 -21.65 21.30
CA ALA A 35 -19.96 -20.56 20.49
C ALA A 35 -19.18 -20.39 19.18
N ILE A 36 -17.86 -20.60 19.15
CA ILE A 36 -17.05 -20.58 17.92
C ILE A 36 -17.45 -21.73 16.99
N GLU A 37 -17.63 -22.95 17.50
CA GLU A 37 -18.08 -24.10 16.71
C GLU A 37 -19.48 -23.84 16.15
N TYR A 38 -20.41 -23.38 16.98
CA TYR A 38 -21.77 -23.05 16.55
C TYR A 38 -21.77 -21.97 15.46
N ALA A 39 -21.03 -20.88 15.66
CA ALA A 39 -20.92 -19.80 14.70
C ALA A 39 -20.29 -20.27 13.38
N SER A 40 -19.24 -21.09 13.45
CA SER A 40 -18.57 -21.64 12.27
C SER A 40 -19.52 -22.52 11.46
N ARG A 41 -20.30 -23.38 12.13
CA ARG A 41 -21.34 -24.19 11.49
C ARG A 41 -22.41 -23.32 10.85
N LEU A 42 -22.97 -22.37 11.60
CA LEU A 42 -24.04 -21.48 11.12
C LEU A 42 -23.59 -20.67 9.89
N TRP A 43 -22.43 -20.01 9.97
CA TRP A 43 -21.93 -19.19 8.88
C TRP A 43 -21.51 -20.00 7.67
N THR A 44 -21.04 -21.24 7.85
CA THR A 44 -20.80 -22.15 6.71
C THR A 44 -22.10 -22.41 5.94
N VAL A 45 -23.22 -22.64 6.63
CA VAL A 45 -24.53 -22.81 5.99
C VAL A 45 -25.00 -21.52 5.32
N VAL A 46 -24.84 -20.37 5.97
CA VAL A 46 -25.21 -19.05 5.39
C VAL A 46 -24.41 -18.77 4.12
N LEU A 47 -23.10 -19.01 4.15
CA LEU A 47 -22.23 -18.84 2.98
C LEU A 47 -22.65 -19.80 1.85
N GLU A 48 -22.96 -21.05 2.15
CA GLU A 48 -23.45 -22.02 1.17
C GLU A 48 -24.78 -21.60 0.53
N ILE A 49 -25.71 -21.04 1.32
CA ILE A 49 -26.96 -20.45 0.79
C ILE A 49 -26.64 -19.28 -0.15
N SER A 50 -25.70 -18.43 0.24
CA SER A 50 -25.35 -17.25 -0.55
C SER A 50 -24.75 -17.59 -1.93
N VAL A 51 -24.14 -18.77 -2.10
CA VAL A 51 -23.69 -19.26 -3.43
C VAL A 51 -24.86 -19.38 -4.41
N LEU A 52 -26.06 -19.73 -3.93
CA LEU A 52 -27.27 -19.85 -4.76
C LEU A 52 -27.94 -18.50 -5.04
N MET A 53 -27.68 -17.49 -4.21
CA MET A 53 -28.27 -16.16 -4.33
C MET A 53 -27.38 -15.17 -5.09
N ALA A 54 -26.09 -15.47 -5.19
CA ALA A 54 -25.11 -14.58 -5.81
C ALA A 54 -25.41 -14.36 -7.30
N GLN A 55 -25.28 -13.10 -7.72
CA GLN A 55 -25.29 -12.71 -9.13
C GLN A 55 -23.84 -12.56 -9.59
N PHE A 56 -23.49 -13.17 -10.71
CA PHE A 56 -22.13 -13.20 -11.22
C PHE A 56 -22.00 -12.37 -12.49
N PRO A 57 -20.85 -11.70 -12.70
CA PRO A 57 -20.64 -10.78 -13.82
C PRO A 57 -20.47 -11.50 -15.17
N SER A 58 -20.23 -12.81 -15.17
CA SER A 58 -20.13 -13.63 -16.38
C SER A 58 -20.70 -15.03 -16.16
N GLU A 59 -21.12 -15.66 -17.25
CA GLU A 59 -21.64 -17.04 -17.26
C GLU A 59 -20.59 -18.03 -16.74
N GLU A 60 -19.32 -17.85 -17.13
CA GLU A 60 -18.23 -18.72 -16.71
C GLU A 60 -18.03 -18.67 -15.19
N VAL A 61 -18.03 -17.46 -14.62
CA VAL A 61 -17.92 -17.27 -13.16
C VAL A 61 -19.11 -17.89 -12.44
N ALA A 62 -20.33 -17.71 -12.96
CA ALA A 62 -21.52 -18.34 -12.39
C ALA A 62 -21.41 -19.87 -12.37
N LYS A 63 -21.03 -20.45 -13.51
CA LYS A 63 -20.94 -21.89 -13.71
C LYS A 63 -19.88 -22.52 -12.82
N LEU A 64 -18.66 -21.99 -12.81
CA LEU A 64 -17.57 -22.56 -12.03
C LEU A 64 -17.81 -22.36 -10.52
N SER A 65 -18.30 -21.20 -10.09
CA SER A 65 -18.63 -20.95 -8.68
C SER A 65 -19.73 -21.89 -8.19
N TYR A 66 -20.75 -22.17 -9.01
CA TYR A 66 -21.78 -23.16 -8.67
C TYR A 66 -21.24 -24.61 -8.65
N GLN A 67 -20.32 -24.94 -9.55
CA GLN A 67 -19.75 -26.29 -9.65
C GLN A 67 -18.82 -26.65 -8.50
N TYR A 68 -18.04 -25.69 -7.99
CA TYR A 68 -17.06 -25.89 -6.92
C TYR A 68 -17.53 -25.39 -5.54
N ARG A 69 -18.50 -24.49 -5.50
CA ARG A 69 -19.18 -24.02 -4.27
C ARG A 69 -18.18 -23.50 -3.23
N THR A 70 -17.29 -22.63 -3.67
CA THR A 70 -16.19 -22.07 -2.87
C THR A 70 -16.68 -21.04 -1.87
N LEU A 71 -16.33 -21.25 -0.60
CA LEU A 71 -16.61 -20.34 0.50
C LEU A 71 -15.29 -19.78 1.07
N GLY A 72 -15.40 -18.74 1.89
CA GLY A 72 -14.30 -18.17 2.65
C GLY A 72 -14.77 -17.60 3.98
N LEU A 73 -15.01 -18.49 4.93
CA LEU A 73 -15.14 -18.10 6.34
C LEU A 73 -13.75 -17.84 6.93
N GLY A 74 -13.60 -16.69 7.57
CA GLY A 74 -12.40 -16.31 8.33
C GLY A 74 -12.76 -15.70 9.68
N TYR A 75 -11.81 -14.99 10.25
CA TYR A 75 -12.00 -14.25 11.50
C TYR A 75 -11.21 -12.95 11.52
N ALA A 76 -11.53 -12.09 12.47
CA ALA A 76 -10.86 -10.85 12.80
C ALA A 76 -10.53 -10.79 14.30
N ASN A 77 -9.74 -9.78 14.69
CA ASN A 77 -9.53 -9.39 16.08
C ASN A 77 -8.62 -10.32 16.91
N LEU A 78 -7.80 -11.18 16.27
CA LEU A 78 -6.90 -12.09 16.99
C LEU A 78 -5.85 -11.34 17.81
N GLY A 79 -5.21 -10.33 17.22
CA GLY A 79 -4.16 -9.55 17.90
C GLY A 79 -4.65 -8.93 19.21
N SER A 80 -5.90 -8.48 19.23
CA SER A 80 -6.55 -7.90 20.41
C SER A 80 -6.83 -8.94 21.47
N VAL A 81 -7.27 -10.15 21.08
CA VAL A 81 -7.46 -11.24 22.05
C VAL A 81 -6.12 -11.59 22.72
N LEU A 82 -5.05 -11.71 21.94
CA LEU A 82 -3.72 -12.02 22.46
C LEU A 82 -3.23 -10.92 23.43
N MET A 83 -3.35 -9.65 23.03
CA MET A 83 -2.97 -8.51 23.88
C MET A 83 -3.76 -8.49 25.19
N VAL A 84 -5.10 -8.61 25.15
CA VAL A 84 -5.95 -8.64 26.35
C VAL A 84 -5.67 -9.86 27.23
N SER A 85 -5.14 -10.95 26.67
CA SER A 85 -4.71 -12.13 27.41
C SER A 85 -3.32 -11.96 28.06
N GLY A 86 -2.63 -10.84 27.81
CA GLY A 86 -1.25 -10.66 28.27
C GLY A 86 -0.22 -11.48 27.48
N ILE A 87 -0.59 -11.98 26.29
CA ILE A 87 0.24 -12.89 25.49
C ILE A 87 0.92 -12.10 24.36
N PRO A 88 2.26 -12.06 24.28
CA PRO A 88 2.96 -11.44 23.16
C PRO A 88 2.61 -12.07 21.81
N TYR A 89 2.40 -11.25 20.79
CA TYR A 89 1.98 -11.73 19.47
C TYR A 89 3.03 -12.65 18.80
N ASP A 90 4.33 -12.34 18.90
CA ASP A 90 5.42 -13.22 18.45
C ASP A 90 5.86 -14.16 19.58
N SER A 91 4.96 -15.07 19.99
CA SER A 91 5.23 -16.09 21.00
C SER A 91 4.67 -17.45 20.59
N LYS A 92 5.27 -18.52 21.13
CA LYS A 92 4.84 -19.89 20.84
C LYS A 92 3.41 -20.17 21.31
N GLU A 93 3.01 -19.58 22.43
CA GLU A 93 1.65 -19.63 22.96
C GLU A 93 0.65 -18.98 21.99
N ALA A 94 0.96 -17.78 21.50
CA ALA A 94 0.13 -17.10 20.52
C ALA A 94 -0.03 -17.90 19.21
N PHE A 95 1.06 -18.52 18.74
CA PHE A 95 1.02 -19.38 17.54
C PHE A 95 0.16 -20.63 17.77
N ALA A 96 0.29 -21.29 18.91
CA ALA A 96 -0.49 -22.47 19.25
C ALA A 96 -2.00 -22.14 19.35
N MET A 97 -2.35 -21.04 20.03
CA MET A 97 -3.73 -20.56 20.11
C MET A 97 -4.30 -20.18 18.74
N CYS A 98 -3.51 -19.48 17.91
CA CYS A 98 -3.91 -19.14 16.54
C CYS A 98 -4.19 -20.38 15.70
N GLY A 99 -3.29 -21.37 15.74
CA GLY A 99 -3.47 -22.64 15.05
C GLY A 99 -4.73 -23.37 15.52
N ALA A 100 -4.96 -23.45 16.82
CA ALA A 100 -6.13 -24.14 17.40
C ALA A 100 -7.46 -23.47 17.02
N VAL A 101 -7.59 -22.15 17.16
CA VAL A 101 -8.82 -21.43 16.76
C VAL A 101 -9.09 -21.57 15.26
N THR A 102 -8.04 -21.49 14.43
CA THR A 102 -8.17 -21.69 12.98
C THR A 102 -8.57 -23.13 12.65
N ALA A 103 -8.01 -24.11 13.35
CA ALA A 103 -8.33 -25.53 13.20
C ALA A 103 -9.78 -25.84 13.59
N ILE A 104 -10.27 -25.29 14.70
CA ILE A 104 -11.67 -25.42 15.14
C ILE A 104 -12.60 -24.87 14.06
N MET A 105 -12.39 -23.62 13.63
CA MET A 105 -13.24 -22.98 12.63
C MET A 105 -13.29 -23.80 11.33
N THR A 106 -12.14 -24.13 10.76
CA THR A 106 -12.09 -24.85 9.47
C THR A 106 -12.55 -26.30 9.58
N GLY A 107 -12.17 -27.01 10.64
CA GLY A 107 -12.61 -28.38 10.88
C GLY A 107 -14.13 -28.45 11.00
N VAL A 108 -14.74 -27.54 11.76
CA VAL A 108 -16.20 -27.45 11.87
C VAL A 108 -16.85 -27.06 10.54
N SER A 109 -16.26 -26.14 9.78
CA SER A 109 -16.76 -25.80 8.45
C SER A 109 -16.75 -26.99 7.49
N TYR A 110 -15.68 -27.79 7.45
CA TYR A 110 -15.65 -29.00 6.62
C TYR A 110 -16.54 -30.13 7.14
N ALA A 111 -16.66 -30.30 8.45
CA ALA A 111 -17.63 -31.23 9.04
C ALA A 111 -19.07 -30.82 8.65
N THR A 112 -19.39 -29.53 8.70
CA THR A 112 -20.69 -28.98 8.27
C THR A 112 -20.89 -29.17 6.76
N SER A 113 -19.85 -28.97 5.96
CA SER A 113 -19.90 -29.24 4.51
C SER A 113 -20.17 -30.71 4.20
N ALA A 114 -19.57 -31.63 4.96
CA ALA A 114 -19.84 -33.07 4.83
C ALA A 114 -21.24 -33.46 5.34
N GLU A 115 -21.72 -32.82 6.42
CA GLU A 115 -23.10 -32.93 6.90
C GLU A 115 -24.09 -32.56 5.78
N MET A 116 -23.89 -31.41 5.13
CA MET A 116 -24.72 -30.96 4.00
C MET A 116 -24.66 -31.92 2.81
N ALA A 117 -23.48 -32.47 2.51
CA ALA A 117 -23.32 -33.45 1.45
C ALA A 117 -24.15 -34.73 1.69
N SER A 118 -24.38 -35.11 2.94
CA SER A 118 -25.15 -36.33 3.27
C SER A 118 -26.62 -36.29 2.82
N PHE A 119 -27.22 -35.10 2.66
CA PHE A 119 -28.61 -34.95 2.21
C PHE A 119 -28.76 -34.17 0.89
N MET A 120 -27.77 -33.35 0.50
CA MET A 120 -27.80 -32.58 -0.77
C MET A 120 -26.85 -33.11 -1.85
N GLY A 121 -25.99 -34.08 -1.51
CA GLY A 121 -24.86 -34.51 -2.32
C GLY A 121 -23.66 -33.56 -2.25
N ALA A 122 -22.48 -34.08 -2.57
CA ALA A 122 -21.24 -33.32 -2.69
C ALA A 122 -21.29 -32.27 -3.83
N PHE A 123 -20.30 -31.38 -3.90
CA PHE A 123 -20.21 -30.45 -5.05
C PHE A 123 -19.99 -31.21 -6.37
N ASN A 124 -20.39 -30.59 -7.49
CA ASN A 124 -20.49 -31.27 -8.79
C ASN A 124 -19.17 -31.85 -9.31
N GLN A 125 -18.03 -31.26 -8.94
CA GLN A 125 -16.69 -31.73 -9.35
C GLN A 125 -16.00 -32.60 -8.28
N TYR A 126 -16.72 -33.03 -7.23
CA TYR A 126 -16.13 -33.77 -6.12
C TYR A 126 -15.47 -35.07 -6.58
N ASP A 127 -16.14 -35.89 -7.40
CA ASP A 127 -15.60 -37.19 -7.82
C ASP A 127 -14.25 -37.07 -8.54
N LYS A 128 -14.04 -35.98 -9.29
CA LYS A 128 -12.74 -35.70 -9.95
C LYS A 128 -11.64 -35.31 -8.96
N ASN A 129 -12.01 -34.67 -7.85
CA ASN A 129 -11.08 -34.17 -6.84
C ASN A 129 -11.00 -35.07 -5.58
N LYS A 130 -11.80 -36.14 -5.51
CA LYS A 130 -12.06 -36.92 -4.29
C LYS A 130 -10.79 -37.40 -3.62
N GLU A 131 -9.90 -38.04 -4.38
CA GLU A 131 -8.65 -38.59 -3.84
C GLU A 131 -7.74 -37.50 -3.26
N HIS A 132 -7.53 -36.41 -4.00
CA HIS A 132 -6.71 -35.29 -3.55
C HIS A 132 -7.33 -34.54 -2.38
N MET A 133 -8.65 -34.35 -2.39
CA MET A 133 -9.38 -33.67 -1.32
C MET A 133 -9.28 -34.47 -0.02
N LEU A 134 -9.55 -35.78 -0.04
CA LEU A 134 -9.45 -36.63 1.16
C LEU A 134 -8.02 -36.66 1.71
N ARG A 135 -7.00 -36.71 0.85
CA ARG A 135 -5.60 -36.58 1.27
C ARG A 135 -5.34 -35.26 2.00
N VAL A 136 -5.80 -34.14 1.44
CA VAL A 136 -5.64 -32.81 2.06
C VAL A 136 -6.35 -32.73 3.41
N MET A 137 -7.55 -33.29 3.55
CA MET A 137 -8.28 -33.32 4.82
C MET A 137 -7.56 -34.13 5.90
N ARG A 138 -6.92 -35.25 5.52
CA ARG A 138 -6.06 -36.02 6.44
C ARG A 138 -4.82 -35.23 6.85
N ASN A 139 -4.18 -34.50 5.94
CA ASN A 139 -3.04 -33.65 6.28
C ASN A 139 -3.41 -32.50 7.23
N HIS A 140 -4.59 -31.89 7.07
CA HIS A 140 -5.10 -30.92 8.03
C HIS A 140 -5.26 -31.54 9.43
N ARG A 141 -5.82 -32.75 9.50
CA ARG A 141 -5.92 -33.53 10.73
C ARG A 141 -4.54 -33.84 11.33
N TYR A 142 -3.56 -34.26 10.52
CA TYR A 142 -2.20 -34.52 10.99
C TYR A 142 -1.54 -33.26 11.57
N ALA A 143 -1.77 -32.09 10.97
CA ALA A 143 -1.32 -30.82 11.53
C ALA A 143 -1.99 -30.49 12.86
N ALA A 144 -3.28 -30.81 13.04
CA ALA A 144 -3.99 -30.54 14.30
C ALA A 144 -3.42 -31.39 15.46
N TYR A 145 -2.98 -32.61 15.15
CA TYR A 145 -2.27 -33.50 16.07
C TYR A 145 -0.76 -33.27 16.13
N ASN A 146 -0.23 -32.31 15.35
CA ASN A 146 1.20 -32.01 15.21
C ASN A 146 2.07 -33.26 14.93
N LEU A 147 1.62 -34.10 14.00
CA LEU A 147 2.32 -35.32 13.60
C LEU A 147 3.47 -35.03 12.62
N ASP A 148 4.40 -35.98 12.50
CA ASP A 148 5.52 -35.90 11.55
C ASP A 148 5.18 -36.43 10.15
N GLU A 149 4.16 -37.27 10.04
CA GLU A 149 3.78 -37.94 8.79
C GLU A 149 2.72 -37.12 8.02
N TYR A 150 3.08 -36.67 6.82
CA TYR A 150 2.18 -35.99 5.89
C TYR A 150 2.17 -36.72 4.54
N ASP A 151 0.99 -36.84 3.93
CA ASP A 151 0.83 -37.51 2.64
C ASP A 151 0.98 -36.50 1.49
N GLY A 152 2.05 -36.67 0.71
CA GLY A 152 2.28 -35.93 -0.54
C GLY A 152 2.64 -34.46 -0.36
N LEU A 153 3.28 -34.08 0.75
CA LEU A 153 3.80 -32.73 0.99
C LEU A 153 5.33 -32.71 0.99
N SER A 154 5.92 -31.71 0.32
CA SER A 154 7.37 -31.48 0.29
C SER A 154 7.87 -30.56 1.42
N ILE A 155 6.99 -29.76 1.99
CA ILE A 155 7.26 -28.84 3.10
C ILE A 155 6.40 -29.29 4.27
N LYS A 156 7.02 -29.50 5.43
CA LYS A 156 6.32 -29.88 6.66
C LYS A 156 5.49 -28.68 7.16
N PRO A 157 4.15 -28.80 7.25
CA PRO A 157 3.31 -27.75 7.83
C PRO A 157 3.61 -27.52 9.32
N VAL A 158 3.31 -26.31 9.82
CA VAL A 158 3.41 -25.97 11.24
C VAL A 158 2.16 -26.50 12.00
N GLY A 159 2.30 -27.59 12.74
CA GLY A 159 1.22 -28.13 13.57
C GLY A 159 0.98 -27.33 14.86
N ILE A 160 -0.09 -27.68 15.59
CA ILE A 160 -0.40 -27.07 16.89
C ILE A 160 0.50 -27.70 17.95
N ASP A 161 1.44 -26.94 18.51
CA ASP A 161 2.32 -27.45 19.56
C ASP A 161 1.55 -27.65 20.88
N PRO A 162 1.36 -28.90 21.34
CA PRO A 162 0.59 -29.19 22.55
C PRO A 162 1.28 -28.67 23.83
N ALA A 163 2.59 -28.38 23.79
CA ALA A 163 3.30 -27.80 24.93
C ALA A 163 2.90 -26.34 25.20
N TYR A 164 2.34 -25.66 24.21
CA TYR A 164 1.96 -24.24 24.29
C TYR A 164 0.47 -23.99 24.03
N CYS A 165 -0.29 -25.01 23.61
CA CYS A 165 -1.73 -24.89 23.39
C CYS A 165 -2.50 -25.28 24.67
N PRO A 166 -3.41 -24.42 25.18
CA PRO A 166 -4.32 -24.82 26.24
C PRO A 166 -5.17 -26.03 25.84
N GLU A 167 -5.38 -26.97 26.77
CA GLU A 167 -6.11 -28.21 26.50
C GLU A 167 -7.56 -27.96 26.04
N TYR A 168 -8.19 -26.91 26.57
CA TYR A 168 -9.55 -26.49 26.20
C TYR A 168 -9.67 -26.05 24.73
N LEU A 169 -8.56 -25.66 24.08
CA LEU A 169 -8.50 -25.35 22.65
C LEU A 169 -8.00 -26.54 21.83
N LEU A 170 -7.00 -27.27 22.34
CA LEU A 170 -6.37 -28.37 21.61
C LEU A 170 -7.36 -29.51 21.33
N THR A 171 -8.13 -29.91 22.36
CA THR A 171 -9.06 -31.04 22.24
C THR A 171 -10.19 -30.76 21.22
N PRO A 172 -10.86 -29.60 21.25
CA PRO A 172 -11.83 -29.25 20.19
C PRO A 172 -11.19 -29.12 18.81
N ALA A 173 -9.96 -28.59 18.69
CA ALA A 173 -9.27 -28.51 17.41
C ALA A 173 -9.04 -29.89 16.78
N THR A 174 -8.60 -30.88 17.56
CA THR A 174 -8.42 -32.25 17.07
C THR A 174 -9.76 -32.93 16.76
N ASN A 175 -10.77 -32.75 17.62
CA ASN A 175 -12.11 -33.32 17.44
C ASN A 175 -12.81 -32.79 16.19
N ALA A 176 -12.67 -31.50 15.90
CA ALA A 176 -13.23 -30.87 14.70
C ALA A 176 -12.69 -31.53 13.42
N TRP A 177 -11.39 -31.80 13.37
CA TRP A 177 -10.75 -32.47 12.22
C TRP A 177 -11.02 -33.97 12.15
N ASP A 178 -11.11 -34.67 13.28
CA ASP A 178 -11.57 -36.07 13.32
C ASP A 178 -12.95 -36.20 12.68
N LYS A 179 -13.87 -35.33 13.08
CA LYS A 179 -15.23 -35.28 12.53
C LYS A 179 -15.24 -34.90 11.05
N ALA A 180 -14.47 -33.89 10.66
CA ALA A 180 -14.37 -33.43 9.26
C ALA A 180 -13.89 -34.55 8.31
N VAL A 181 -12.88 -35.31 8.73
CA VAL A 181 -12.36 -36.45 7.95
C VAL A 181 -13.36 -37.60 7.95
N GLN A 182 -13.85 -38.02 9.12
CA GLN A 182 -14.77 -39.15 9.24
C GLN A 182 -16.05 -38.94 8.40
N TRP A 183 -16.63 -37.75 8.48
CA TRP A 183 -17.86 -37.45 7.73
C TRP A 183 -17.59 -37.23 6.25
N GLY A 184 -16.47 -36.60 5.89
CA GLY A 184 -16.08 -36.41 4.50
C GLY A 184 -15.77 -37.70 3.75
N GLU A 185 -15.12 -38.66 4.40
CA GLU A 185 -14.90 -40.00 3.82
C GLU A 185 -16.22 -40.73 3.55
N LYS A 186 -17.22 -40.53 4.43
CA LYS A 186 -18.52 -41.19 4.34
C LYS A 186 -19.47 -40.53 3.33
N TYR A 187 -19.52 -39.20 3.28
CA TYR A 187 -20.55 -38.45 2.54
C TYR A 187 -20.00 -37.58 1.41
N GLY A 188 -18.68 -37.36 1.35
CA GLY A 188 -18.08 -36.31 0.55
C GLY A 188 -18.26 -34.92 1.16
N TYR A 189 -17.95 -33.88 0.38
CA TYR A 189 -18.05 -32.48 0.84
C TYR A 189 -18.92 -31.67 -0.09
N ARG A 190 -19.72 -30.78 0.48
CA ARG A 190 -20.57 -29.86 -0.28
C ARG A 190 -19.78 -28.72 -0.92
N ASN A 191 -18.60 -28.39 -0.41
CA ASN A 191 -17.81 -27.22 -0.78
C ASN A 191 -16.36 -27.61 -1.05
N ALA A 192 -15.78 -27.18 -2.17
CA ALA A 192 -14.38 -27.44 -2.48
C ALA A 192 -13.41 -26.65 -1.56
N GLN A 193 -13.80 -25.45 -1.17
CA GLN A 193 -13.10 -24.57 -0.22
C GLN A 193 -14.12 -24.02 0.78
N THR A 194 -13.73 -23.90 2.05
CA THR A 194 -14.63 -23.42 3.11
C THR A 194 -14.11 -22.17 3.82
N THR A 195 -12.80 -21.97 3.89
CA THR A 195 -12.16 -21.00 4.79
C THR A 195 -10.99 -20.26 4.16
N VAL A 196 -10.91 -18.97 4.44
CA VAL A 196 -9.81 -18.05 4.09
C VAL A 196 -9.71 -16.98 5.18
N ILE A 197 -8.55 -16.33 5.36
CA ILE A 197 -8.49 -15.10 6.17
C ILE A 197 -8.39 -13.91 5.21
N ALA A 198 -9.53 -13.26 4.98
CA ALA A 198 -9.67 -12.11 4.10
C ALA A 198 -9.32 -10.79 4.83
N PRO A 199 -9.01 -9.69 4.11
CA PRO A 199 -8.81 -8.40 4.73
C PRO A 199 -10.13 -7.87 5.28
N THR A 200 -10.16 -7.51 6.57
CA THR A 200 -11.38 -7.04 7.23
C THR A 200 -11.39 -5.52 7.44
N GLY A 201 -10.79 -4.74 6.55
CA GLY A 201 -10.60 -3.29 6.73
C GLY A 201 -11.90 -2.53 7.06
N THR A 202 -12.86 -2.51 6.13
CA THR A 202 -14.13 -1.78 6.34
C THR A 202 -15.04 -2.49 7.34
N ILE A 203 -15.18 -3.82 7.24
CA ILE A 203 -16.08 -4.57 8.12
C ILE A 203 -15.59 -4.65 9.56
N GLY A 204 -14.27 -4.63 9.79
CA GLY A 204 -13.68 -4.63 11.12
C GLY A 204 -14.07 -3.38 11.90
N LEU A 205 -14.13 -2.22 11.25
CA LEU A 205 -14.65 -1.00 11.85
C LEU A 205 -16.14 -1.12 12.22
N VAL A 206 -16.94 -1.78 11.37
CA VAL A 206 -18.38 -2.00 11.62
C VAL A 206 -18.61 -3.00 12.76
N MET A 207 -17.69 -3.93 12.97
CA MET A 207 -17.74 -4.95 14.02
C MET A 207 -17.04 -4.53 15.32
N ASP A 208 -16.58 -3.28 15.44
CA ASP A 208 -15.76 -2.77 16.55
C ASP A 208 -14.52 -3.65 16.82
N CYS A 209 -13.80 -4.03 15.76
CA CYS A 209 -12.53 -4.72 15.88
C CYS A 209 -11.38 -3.72 16.08
N ASP A 210 -10.55 -3.97 17.09
CA ASP A 210 -9.30 -3.23 17.32
C ASP A 210 -8.23 -3.64 16.29
N THR A 211 -8.20 -4.93 15.93
CA THR A 211 -7.28 -5.52 14.95
C THR A 211 -8.02 -6.20 13.80
N THR A 212 -7.48 -6.09 12.59
CA THR A 212 -8.08 -6.66 11.37
C THR A 212 -7.59 -8.07 11.12
N GLY A 213 -8.49 -8.99 10.75
CA GLY A 213 -8.10 -10.36 10.39
C GLY A 213 -7.29 -11.05 11.50
N ILE A 214 -6.14 -11.59 11.08
CA ILE A 214 -5.11 -12.19 11.94
C ILE A 214 -4.06 -11.16 12.42
N GLU A 215 -4.12 -9.90 12.00
CA GLU A 215 -3.08 -8.90 12.25
C GLU A 215 -2.89 -8.57 13.74
N PRO A 216 -1.67 -8.19 14.18
CA PRO A 216 -1.50 -7.48 15.45
C PRO A 216 -2.09 -6.07 15.31
N ASP A 217 -2.07 -5.29 16.40
CA ASP A 217 -2.41 -3.89 16.26
C ASP A 217 -1.37 -3.13 15.42
N PHE A 218 -1.84 -2.16 14.65
CA PHE A 218 -1.00 -1.33 13.79
C PHE A 218 -0.09 -0.41 14.61
N ALA A 219 -0.67 0.24 15.63
CA ALA A 219 -0.04 1.08 16.63
C ALA A 219 -1.03 1.30 17.79
N LEU A 220 -0.53 1.51 19.01
CA LEU A 220 -1.37 1.71 20.20
C LEU A 220 -2.26 2.95 20.12
N VAL A 221 -1.77 4.00 19.47
CA VAL A 221 -2.56 5.17 19.09
C VAL A 221 -2.34 5.44 17.60
N LYS A 222 -3.43 5.54 16.85
CA LYS A 222 -3.41 5.64 15.39
C LYS A 222 -4.34 6.73 14.89
N PHE A 223 -3.95 7.40 13.81
CA PHE A 223 -4.72 8.50 13.24
C PHE A 223 -5.23 8.14 11.87
N LYS A 224 -6.53 8.34 11.66
CA LYS A 224 -7.19 8.12 10.37
C LYS A 224 -7.44 9.46 9.68
N LYS A 225 -6.94 9.62 8.47
CA LYS A 225 -7.21 10.80 7.63
C LYS A 225 -8.64 10.76 7.10
N LEU A 226 -9.40 11.84 7.25
CA LEU A 226 -10.77 11.95 6.75
C LEU A 226 -10.77 12.50 5.32
N SER A 227 -11.74 12.08 4.50
CA SER A 227 -11.87 12.52 3.10
C SER A 227 -12.14 14.02 2.96
N GLY A 228 -12.67 14.66 4.00
CA GLY A 228 -12.90 16.11 4.08
C GLY A 228 -11.72 16.92 4.62
N GLY A 229 -10.58 16.29 4.88
CA GLY A 229 -9.47 16.88 5.64
C GLY A 229 -9.60 16.61 7.14
N GLY A 230 -8.50 16.72 7.87
CA GLY A 230 -8.41 16.43 9.30
C GLY A 230 -8.16 14.95 9.63
N TYR A 231 -7.97 14.67 10.92
CA TYR A 231 -7.61 13.36 11.44
C TYR A 231 -8.56 12.93 12.57
N PHE A 232 -8.78 11.62 12.68
CA PHE A 232 -9.52 10.98 13.77
C PHE A 232 -8.56 10.12 14.59
N LYS A 233 -8.40 10.46 15.89
CA LYS A 233 -7.56 9.73 16.85
C LYS A 233 -8.28 8.46 17.30
N ILE A 234 -7.66 7.32 17.09
CA ILE A 234 -8.12 6.01 17.55
C ILE A 234 -7.12 5.52 18.59
N VAL A 235 -7.62 5.26 19.80
CA VAL A 235 -6.82 4.74 20.91
C VAL A 235 -7.20 3.28 21.12
N ASN A 236 -6.19 2.41 21.19
CA ASN A 236 -6.38 1.01 21.48
C ASN A 236 -7.08 0.83 22.85
N GLN A 237 -8.20 0.11 22.87
CA GLN A 237 -8.98 -0.15 24.08
C GLN A 237 -8.52 -1.41 24.83
N SER A 238 -7.66 -2.22 24.21
CA SER A 238 -7.08 -3.44 24.75
C SER A 238 -5.95 -3.17 25.75
N VAL A 239 -5.25 -2.02 25.68
CA VAL A 239 -4.12 -1.70 26.60
C VAL A 239 -4.53 -1.73 28.08
N PRO A 240 -5.59 -1.04 28.55
CA PRO A 240 -5.99 -1.09 29.96
C PRO A 240 -6.32 -2.52 30.42
N MET A 241 -7.07 -3.28 29.63
CA MET A 241 -7.47 -4.66 29.94
C MET A 241 -6.25 -5.61 30.01
N ALA A 242 -5.27 -5.41 29.14
CA ALA A 242 -4.02 -6.16 29.15
C ALA A 242 -3.21 -5.87 30.42
N LEU A 243 -3.12 -4.60 30.84
CA LEU A 243 -2.44 -4.21 32.07
C LEU A 243 -3.13 -4.80 33.32
N GLU A 244 -4.46 -4.77 33.37
CA GLU A 244 -5.20 -5.45 34.45
C GLU A 244 -4.89 -6.95 34.50
N THR A 245 -4.81 -7.60 33.32
CA THR A 245 -4.48 -9.03 33.20
C THR A 245 -3.06 -9.33 33.65
N LEU A 246 -2.13 -8.41 33.42
CA LEU A 246 -0.73 -8.48 33.87
C LEU A 246 -0.55 -8.13 35.37
N GLY A 247 -1.64 -7.82 36.07
CA GLY A 247 -1.65 -7.62 37.52
C GLY A 247 -1.34 -6.20 37.98
N TYR A 248 -1.44 -5.20 37.10
CA TYR A 248 -1.29 -3.80 37.49
C TYR A 248 -2.53 -3.28 38.22
N SER A 249 -2.32 -2.45 39.24
CA SER A 249 -3.39 -1.77 39.97
C SER A 249 -4.07 -0.69 39.13
N PRO A 250 -5.31 -0.28 39.46
CA PRO A 250 -6.02 0.77 38.70
C PRO A 250 -5.23 2.08 38.54
N ASP A 251 -4.45 2.47 39.55
CA ASP A 251 -3.61 3.68 39.50
C ASP A 251 -2.41 3.50 38.56
N GLU A 252 -1.76 2.33 38.56
CA GLU A 252 -0.69 1.99 37.62
C GLU A 252 -1.22 1.94 36.18
N VAL A 253 -2.38 1.31 35.96
CA VAL A 253 -3.06 1.27 34.66
C VAL A 253 -3.32 2.68 34.16
N SER A 254 -3.90 3.55 35.00
CA SER A 254 -4.18 4.93 34.63
C SER A 254 -2.91 5.71 34.28
N ALA A 255 -1.84 5.55 35.05
CA ALA A 255 -0.56 6.21 34.79
C ALA A 255 0.06 5.78 33.45
N ILE A 256 0.07 4.48 33.15
CA ILE A 256 0.63 3.92 31.90
C ILE A 256 -0.23 4.33 30.70
N VAL A 257 -1.56 4.25 30.83
CA VAL A 257 -2.49 4.63 29.76
C VAL A 257 -2.40 6.12 29.47
N ASN A 258 -2.34 6.98 30.50
CA ASN A 258 -2.21 8.42 30.31
C ASN A 258 -0.85 8.81 29.72
N TYR A 259 0.22 8.07 30.03
CA TYR A 259 1.52 8.25 29.37
C TYR A 259 1.41 8.02 27.85
N ALA A 260 0.79 6.92 27.42
CA ALA A 260 0.66 6.60 26.00
C ALA A 260 -0.40 7.47 25.28
N LYS A 261 -1.58 7.65 25.88
CA LYS A 261 -2.75 8.33 25.27
C LYS A 261 -2.71 9.85 25.42
N GLY A 262 -2.06 10.34 26.47
CA GLY A 262 -2.13 11.72 26.93
C GLY A 262 -3.31 11.99 27.87
N HIS A 263 -3.16 13.01 28.71
CA HIS A 263 -4.18 13.45 29.67
C HIS A 263 -5.32 14.24 29.02
N GLY A 264 -5.12 14.75 27.80
CA GLY A 264 -6.10 15.56 27.08
C GLY A 264 -6.39 16.91 27.72
N THR A 265 -5.52 17.40 28.60
CA THR A 265 -5.67 18.68 29.31
C THR A 265 -4.31 19.31 29.62
N LEU A 266 -4.23 20.65 29.63
CA LEU A 266 -3.04 21.39 30.04
C LEU A 266 -2.94 21.56 31.57
N VAL A 267 -3.93 21.09 32.32
CA VAL A 267 -3.88 21.10 33.78
C VAL A 267 -2.73 20.21 34.26
N ASN A 268 -1.82 20.81 35.03
CA ASN A 268 -0.56 20.20 35.51
C ASN A 268 0.44 19.81 34.41
N ALA A 269 0.23 20.25 33.16
CA ALA A 269 1.19 20.00 32.09
C ALA A 269 2.53 20.69 32.39
N PRO A 270 3.67 20.07 32.03
CA PRO A 270 4.98 20.66 32.24
C PRO A 270 5.20 21.86 31.31
N ALA A 271 5.77 22.94 31.84
CA ALA A 271 6.11 24.20 31.16
C ALA A 271 4.94 25.00 30.56
N ILE A 272 4.04 24.37 29.82
CA ILE A 272 2.86 24.99 29.21
C ILE A 272 1.62 24.47 29.93
N ASN A 273 1.14 25.22 30.92
CA ASN A 273 -0.06 24.92 31.69
C ASN A 273 -0.91 26.19 31.88
N HIS A 274 -2.05 26.05 32.56
CA HIS A 274 -2.97 27.17 32.79
C HIS A 274 -2.30 28.36 33.46
N GLU A 275 -1.47 28.13 34.48
CA GLU A 275 -0.78 29.21 35.20
C GLU A 275 0.17 29.96 34.25
N ALA A 276 1.02 29.23 33.53
CA ALA A 276 1.98 29.83 32.58
C ALA A 276 1.29 30.59 31.43
N LEU A 277 0.14 30.09 30.95
CA LEU A 277 -0.62 30.76 29.88
C LEU A 277 -1.34 32.01 30.40
N LEU A 278 -1.90 31.99 31.61
CA LEU A 278 -2.48 33.18 32.23
C LEU A 278 -1.43 34.28 32.42
N GLU A 279 -0.21 33.92 32.84
CA GLU A 279 0.92 34.87 32.95
C GLU A 279 1.34 35.47 31.60
N LYS A 280 1.19 34.70 30.51
CA LYS A 280 1.43 35.16 29.13
C LYS A 280 0.26 35.97 28.55
N GLY A 281 -0.79 36.21 29.34
CA GLY A 281 -1.92 37.03 28.98
C GLY A 281 -3.06 36.28 28.31
N PHE A 282 -3.22 34.97 28.48
CA PHE A 282 -4.47 34.28 28.16
C PHE A 282 -5.54 34.57 29.23
N THR A 283 -6.82 34.45 28.88
CA THR A 283 -7.95 34.50 29.82
C THR A 283 -8.50 33.11 30.11
N ALA A 284 -9.35 33.01 31.13
CA ALA A 284 -10.10 31.77 31.40
C ALA A 284 -10.98 31.32 30.23
N ASP A 285 -11.53 32.25 29.44
CA ASP A 285 -12.33 31.93 28.25
C ASP A 285 -11.47 31.32 27.14
N ASP A 286 -10.26 31.85 26.91
CA ASP A 286 -9.32 31.29 25.93
C ASP A 286 -8.89 29.88 26.34
N LEU A 287 -8.58 29.67 27.63
CA LEU A 287 -8.22 28.36 28.14
C LEU A 287 -9.35 27.36 27.95
N THR A 288 -10.60 27.77 28.17
CA THR A 288 -11.77 26.91 27.94
C THR A 288 -11.88 26.49 26.47
N LYS A 289 -11.62 27.41 25.52
CA LYS A 289 -11.60 27.10 24.09
C LYS A 289 -10.47 26.14 23.73
N ILE A 290 -9.26 26.38 24.23
CA ILE A 290 -8.10 25.50 24.01
C ILE A 290 -8.40 24.09 24.55
N GLU A 291 -8.83 23.99 25.81
CA GLU A 291 -9.15 22.70 26.48
C GLU A 291 -10.19 21.89 25.71
N SER A 292 -11.18 22.53 25.11
CA SER A 292 -12.20 21.83 24.31
C SER A 292 -11.64 21.09 23.10
N GLY A 293 -10.49 21.53 22.56
CA GLY A 293 -9.84 20.92 21.40
C GLY A 293 -8.74 19.89 21.73
N LEU A 294 -8.24 19.87 22.97
CA LEU A 294 -7.09 19.01 23.35
C LEU A 294 -7.36 17.50 23.29
N PRO A 295 -8.55 16.96 23.67
CA PRO A 295 -8.78 15.52 23.65
C PRO A 295 -8.61 14.85 22.28
N SER A 296 -8.82 15.60 21.20
CA SER A 296 -8.67 15.14 19.82
C SER A 296 -7.41 15.67 19.13
N ALA A 297 -6.65 16.54 19.79
CA ALA A 297 -5.45 17.15 19.22
C ALA A 297 -4.34 16.11 19.00
N PHE A 298 -3.73 16.16 17.81
CA PHE A 298 -2.52 15.40 17.51
C PHE A 298 -1.30 16.05 18.19
N GLU A 299 -1.17 17.37 17.99
CA GLU A 299 -0.19 18.22 18.64
C GLU A 299 -0.89 19.39 19.31
N ILE A 300 -0.43 19.81 20.49
CA ILE A 300 -1.02 20.94 21.21
C ILE A 300 -0.99 22.21 20.36
N SER A 301 0.05 22.42 19.54
CA SER A 301 0.14 23.59 18.66
C SER A 301 -1.06 23.75 17.72
N PHE A 302 -1.75 22.66 17.39
CA PHE A 302 -2.94 22.73 16.52
C PHE A 302 -4.15 23.38 17.17
N VAL A 303 -4.21 23.48 18.50
CA VAL A 303 -5.30 24.21 19.18
C VAL A 303 -4.91 25.66 19.53
N PHE A 304 -3.62 26.00 19.43
CA PHE A 304 -3.10 27.37 19.60
C PHE A 304 -3.09 28.12 18.27
N ASN A 305 -4.28 28.35 17.70
CA ASN A 305 -4.42 29.08 16.45
C ASN A 305 -5.57 30.10 16.51
N HIS A 306 -5.61 31.01 15.53
CA HIS A 306 -6.59 32.09 15.51
C HIS A 306 -8.03 31.62 15.27
N TRP A 307 -8.25 30.45 14.65
CA TRP A 307 -9.60 29.87 14.46
C TRP A 307 -10.22 29.41 15.78
N VAL A 308 -9.39 28.93 16.71
CA VAL A 308 -9.82 28.50 18.06
C VAL A 308 -9.94 29.69 19.00
N LEU A 309 -8.95 30.60 18.99
CA LEU A 309 -8.85 31.68 19.96
C LEU A 309 -9.62 32.95 19.55
N GLY A 310 -9.78 33.19 18.25
CA GLY A 310 -10.38 34.41 17.70
C GLY A 310 -9.42 35.61 17.64
N GLU A 311 -9.74 36.60 16.81
CA GLU A 311 -8.89 37.77 16.57
C GLU A 311 -8.66 38.62 17.83
N GLU A 312 -9.67 38.77 18.69
CA GLU A 312 -9.53 39.54 19.94
C GLU A 312 -8.45 38.96 20.85
N ALA A 313 -8.36 37.63 20.94
CA ALA A 313 -7.33 36.95 21.69
C ALA A 313 -5.95 37.13 21.06
N MET A 314 -5.84 36.97 19.73
CA MET A 314 -4.57 37.16 19.01
C MET A 314 -4.01 38.58 19.17
N ASN A 315 -4.87 39.59 19.02
CA ASN A 315 -4.50 40.99 19.19
C ASN A 315 -4.03 41.28 20.62
N ARG A 316 -4.71 40.72 21.63
CA ARG A 316 -4.33 40.89 23.04
C ARG A 316 -3.01 40.21 23.39
N LEU A 317 -2.71 39.08 22.73
CA LEU A 317 -1.41 38.40 22.83
C LEU A 317 -0.30 39.11 22.04
N GLY A 318 -0.64 40.18 21.31
CA GLY A 318 0.33 41.03 20.61
C GLY A 318 0.64 40.61 19.17
N PHE A 319 -0.22 39.78 18.55
CA PHE A 319 -0.04 39.31 17.18
C PHE A 319 -1.06 39.93 16.22
N VAL A 320 -0.61 40.31 15.03
CA VAL A 320 -1.46 40.84 13.95
C VAL A 320 -1.73 39.76 12.88
N ALA A 321 -2.79 39.95 12.08
CA ALA A 321 -3.21 38.99 11.06
C ALA A 321 -2.08 38.55 10.12
N GLU A 322 -1.27 39.50 9.67
CA GLU A 322 -0.13 39.23 8.79
C GLU A 322 0.89 38.25 9.39
N GLN A 323 0.98 38.17 10.73
CA GLN A 323 1.87 37.22 11.40
C GLN A 323 1.21 35.84 11.53
N TYR A 324 -0.02 35.76 12.05
CA TYR A 324 -0.64 34.46 12.33
C TYR A 324 -1.28 33.79 11.10
N GLU A 325 -1.44 34.52 10.01
CA GLU A 325 -1.82 33.97 8.69
C GLU A 325 -0.59 33.56 7.86
N SER A 326 0.62 33.85 8.33
CA SER A 326 1.84 33.46 7.62
C SER A 326 2.08 31.94 7.66
N ASP A 327 2.56 31.40 6.55
CA ASP A 327 2.88 29.97 6.44
C ASP A 327 3.92 29.56 7.49
N GLY A 328 3.56 28.60 8.37
CA GLY A 328 4.45 28.06 9.39
C GLY A 328 4.47 28.83 10.71
N PHE A 329 3.57 29.80 10.91
CA PHE A 329 3.42 30.46 12.21
C PHE A 329 3.03 29.46 13.31
N ASN A 330 3.78 29.47 14.41
CA ASN A 330 3.48 28.68 15.61
C ASN A 330 3.33 29.63 16.81
N LEU A 331 2.11 29.75 17.32
CA LEU A 331 1.78 30.70 18.40
C LEU A 331 2.58 30.43 19.68
N LEU A 332 2.78 29.17 20.05
CA LEU A 332 3.53 28.82 21.26
C LEU A 332 5.01 29.27 21.16
N ARG A 333 5.64 29.05 20.01
CA ARG A 333 7.00 29.55 19.75
C ARG A 333 7.06 31.07 19.78
N ALA A 334 6.07 31.73 19.16
CA ALA A 334 6.00 33.19 19.11
C ALA A 334 5.80 33.82 20.52
N LEU A 335 5.16 33.10 21.43
CA LEU A 335 5.01 33.47 22.84
C LEU A 335 6.29 33.20 23.68
N GLY A 336 7.31 32.61 23.09
CA GLY A 336 8.62 32.36 23.70
C GLY A 336 8.74 31.02 24.42
N PHE A 337 7.85 30.06 24.18
CA PHE A 337 8.07 28.68 24.64
C PHE A 337 9.11 28.00 23.76
N SER A 338 10.04 27.28 24.40
CA SER A 338 11.06 26.54 23.65
C SER A 338 10.45 25.30 22.99
N LYS A 339 11.10 24.76 21.95
CA LYS A 339 10.71 23.47 21.35
C LYS A 339 10.62 22.35 22.40
N LYS A 340 11.53 22.37 23.38
CA LYS A 340 11.54 21.41 24.49
C LYS A 340 10.30 21.54 25.38
N ASP A 341 9.88 22.76 25.70
CA ASP A 341 8.67 23.01 26.51
C ASP A 341 7.42 22.54 25.79
N ILE A 342 7.33 22.83 24.48
CA ILE A 342 6.23 22.38 23.62
C ILE A 342 6.20 20.85 23.58
N SER A 343 7.34 20.20 23.36
CA SER A 343 7.45 18.73 23.33
C SER A 343 7.02 18.10 24.65
N LEU A 344 7.48 18.61 25.80
CA LEU A 344 7.11 18.09 27.11
C LEU A 344 5.61 18.25 27.39
N ALA A 345 5.03 19.41 27.06
CA ALA A 345 3.60 19.63 27.18
C ALA A 345 2.82 18.74 26.21
N ASN A 346 3.32 18.53 24.99
CA ASN A 346 2.71 17.67 24.00
C ASN A 346 2.67 16.21 24.47
N ASP A 347 3.76 15.69 25.00
CA ASP A 347 3.82 14.35 25.58
C ASP A 347 2.79 14.15 26.69
N TYR A 348 2.63 15.15 27.57
CA TYR A 348 1.68 15.08 28.66
C TYR A 348 0.23 15.11 28.17
N VAL A 349 -0.08 16.02 27.24
CA VAL A 349 -1.45 16.30 26.80
C VAL A 349 -1.91 15.31 25.73
N CYS A 350 -1.10 15.13 24.69
CA CYS A 350 -1.42 14.30 23.53
C CYS A 350 -0.94 12.85 23.68
N GLY A 351 -0.01 12.60 24.60
CA GLY A 351 0.56 11.28 24.87
C GLY A 351 1.83 11.01 24.06
N THR A 352 2.66 10.11 24.55
CA THR A 352 3.86 9.64 23.83
C THR A 352 3.54 8.66 22.71
N MET A 353 2.29 8.21 22.62
CA MET A 353 1.75 7.19 21.70
C MET A 353 2.33 5.79 21.87
N THR A 354 3.32 5.60 22.75
CA THR A 354 3.94 4.32 23.11
C THR A 354 3.84 4.09 24.61
N VAL A 355 3.97 2.83 25.03
CA VAL A 355 4.13 2.46 26.44
C VAL A 355 5.60 2.28 26.84
N GLU A 356 6.53 2.39 25.89
CA GLU A 356 7.97 2.36 26.14
C GLU A 356 8.38 3.55 27.01
N GLY A 357 9.02 3.29 28.15
CA GLY A 357 9.38 4.32 29.12
C GLY A 357 8.20 4.83 29.96
N ALA A 358 7.01 4.21 29.86
CA ALA A 358 5.89 4.54 30.73
C ALA A 358 6.25 4.30 32.20
N PRO A 359 5.86 5.20 33.11
CA PRO A 359 6.13 5.01 34.53
C PRO A 359 5.43 3.74 35.02
N LEU A 360 6.10 2.99 35.90
CA LEU A 360 5.56 1.79 36.57
C LEU A 360 5.41 0.54 35.68
N LEU A 361 5.49 0.66 34.35
CA LEU A 361 5.49 -0.51 33.46
C LEU A 361 6.80 -1.28 33.58
N LYS A 362 6.69 -2.59 33.81
CA LYS A 362 7.83 -3.51 33.82
C LYS A 362 8.28 -3.83 32.39
N ASP A 363 9.58 -3.79 32.16
CA ASP A 363 10.19 -4.07 30.84
C ASP A 363 9.81 -5.45 30.29
N GLU A 364 9.66 -6.46 31.15
CA GLU A 364 9.27 -7.82 30.77
C GLU A 364 7.87 -7.91 30.14
N HIS A 365 7.00 -6.91 30.38
CA HIS A 365 5.66 -6.85 29.83
C HIS A 365 5.58 -6.09 28.50
N LEU A 366 6.66 -5.40 28.07
CA LEU A 366 6.65 -4.58 26.85
C LEU A 366 6.27 -5.38 25.60
N THR A 367 6.72 -6.64 25.50
CA THR A 367 6.44 -7.51 24.35
C THR A 367 4.96 -7.78 24.10
N VAL A 368 4.10 -7.61 25.10
CA VAL A 368 2.64 -7.74 24.97
C VAL A 368 2.05 -6.61 24.12
N PHE A 369 2.69 -5.44 24.14
CA PHE A 369 2.23 -4.22 23.49
C PHE A 369 2.93 -3.92 22.17
N ASP A 370 3.87 -4.77 21.74
CA ASP A 370 4.54 -4.63 20.45
C ASP A 370 3.50 -4.67 19.31
N CYS A 371 3.53 -3.66 18.45
CA CYS A 371 2.60 -3.48 17.32
C CYS A 371 3.29 -3.81 15.98
N ALA A 372 2.53 -3.80 14.88
CA ALA A 372 3.05 -3.99 13.53
C ALA A 372 4.10 -2.94 13.14
N ASN A 373 4.02 -1.74 13.72
CA ASN A 373 4.98 -0.65 13.50
C ASN A 373 5.36 -0.03 14.84
N LYS A 374 6.44 0.75 14.82
CA LYS A 374 6.86 1.61 15.93
C LYS A 374 5.72 2.54 16.33
N CYS A 375 5.51 2.72 17.63
CA CYS A 375 4.42 3.54 18.14
C CYS A 375 4.89 4.98 18.42
N GLY A 376 4.32 5.96 17.72
CA GLY A 376 4.72 7.36 17.87
C GLY A 376 6.13 7.66 17.38
N GLU A 377 6.67 8.79 17.84
CA GLU A 377 8.05 9.21 17.55
C GLU A 377 9.07 8.53 18.47
N LYS A 378 8.66 8.21 19.70
CA LYS A 378 9.55 7.68 20.75
C LYS A 378 9.63 6.16 20.80
N GLY A 379 8.67 5.46 20.18
CA GLY A 379 8.66 4.01 20.19
C GLY A 379 9.77 3.43 19.31
N GLU A 380 10.52 2.49 19.86
CA GLU A 380 11.58 1.78 19.13
C GLU A 380 11.16 0.35 18.80
N ARG A 381 10.27 -0.23 19.61
CA ARG A 381 9.83 -1.62 19.49
C ARG A 381 8.71 -1.79 18.46
N PHE A 382 8.74 -2.94 17.80
CA PHE A 382 7.72 -3.42 16.87
C PHE A 382 7.87 -4.93 16.68
N ILE A 383 6.83 -5.58 16.19
CA ILE A 383 6.87 -7.01 15.86
C ILE A 383 7.75 -7.19 14.63
N HIS A 384 8.85 -7.93 14.78
CA HIS A 384 9.74 -8.24 13.66
C HIS A 384 8.98 -8.97 12.54
N ALA A 385 9.37 -8.77 11.28
CA ALA A 385 8.69 -9.34 10.12
C ALA A 385 8.53 -10.87 10.19
N HIS A 386 9.51 -11.57 10.79
CA HIS A 386 9.43 -13.01 11.03
C HIS A 386 8.33 -13.41 12.02
N GLY A 387 8.00 -12.56 13.01
CA GLY A 387 6.87 -12.78 13.90
C GLY A 387 5.53 -12.77 13.17
N HIS A 388 5.37 -11.88 12.18
CA HIS A 388 4.21 -11.87 11.28
C HIS A 388 4.12 -13.20 10.51
N ILE A 389 5.24 -13.68 9.96
CA ILE A 389 5.31 -14.90 9.15
C ILE A 389 5.02 -16.14 9.99
N LYS A 390 5.58 -16.25 11.19
CA LYS A 390 5.29 -17.38 12.11
C LYS A 390 3.81 -17.44 12.47
N MET A 391 3.17 -16.29 12.71
CA MET A 391 1.72 -16.24 12.97
C MET A 391 0.92 -16.72 11.75
N MET A 392 1.28 -16.27 10.55
CA MET A 392 0.66 -16.76 9.31
C MET A 392 0.86 -18.26 9.14
N ALA A 393 2.08 -18.76 9.40
CA ALA A 393 2.43 -20.17 9.31
C ALA A 393 1.67 -21.02 10.33
N ALA A 394 1.33 -20.49 11.51
CA ALA A 394 0.55 -21.20 12.50
C ALA A 394 -0.92 -21.41 12.06
N ALA A 395 -1.51 -20.46 11.33
CA ALA A 395 -2.86 -20.58 10.80
C ALA A 395 -2.94 -21.33 9.47
N GLN A 396 -1.94 -21.18 8.60
CA GLN A 396 -1.99 -21.63 7.20
C GLN A 396 -2.32 -23.13 7.01
N PRO A 397 -1.79 -24.06 7.82
CA PRO A 397 -2.07 -25.49 7.72
C PRO A 397 -3.52 -25.84 8.02
N PHE A 398 -4.32 -24.92 8.54
CA PHE A 398 -5.72 -25.13 8.86
C PHE A 398 -6.65 -24.33 7.95
N LEU A 399 -6.15 -23.69 6.90
CA LEU A 399 -6.95 -22.96 5.94
C LEU A 399 -6.99 -23.68 4.60
N SER A 400 -8.18 -23.74 4.00
CA SER A 400 -8.35 -24.30 2.66
C SER A 400 -7.85 -23.32 1.59
N GLY A 401 -8.13 -22.02 1.73
CA GLY A 401 -7.44 -20.97 0.97
C GLY A 401 -6.18 -20.45 1.68
N ALA A 402 -5.92 -19.16 1.53
CA ALA A 402 -4.73 -18.46 2.02
C ALA A 402 -5.11 -17.31 2.99
N ILE A 403 -4.11 -16.49 3.33
CA ILE A 403 -4.20 -15.42 4.33
C ILE A 403 -3.83 -14.11 3.65
N SER A 404 -4.75 -13.14 3.66
CA SER A 404 -4.48 -11.75 3.31
C SER A 404 -4.03 -10.98 4.55
N LYS A 405 -2.79 -11.22 4.97
CA LYS A 405 -2.13 -10.48 6.05
C LYS A 405 -0.90 -9.77 5.52
N THR A 406 -0.72 -8.53 5.97
CA THR A 406 0.45 -7.73 5.69
C THR A 406 1.59 -8.11 6.64
N ILE A 407 2.78 -8.28 6.08
CA ILE A 407 4.05 -8.36 6.80
C ILE A 407 4.65 -6.96 6.76
N ASN A 408 4.63 -6.28 7.90
CA ASN A 408 5.12 -4.92 8.04
C ASN A 408 6.63 -4.93 8.23
N LEU A 409 7.31 -4.03 7.52
CA LEU A 409 8.72 -3.74 7.66
C LEU A 409 8.90 -2.24 7.89
N PRO A 410 9.87 -1.84 8.72
CA PRO A 410 10.18 -0.43 8.94
C PRO A 410 10.79 0.20 7.68
N ASN A 411 10.84 1.53 7.63
CA ASN A 411 11.32 2.27 6.45
C ASN A 411 12.76 1.90 6.08
N GLU A 412 13.59 1.68 7.09
CA GLU A 412 15.00 1.28 7.00
C GLU A 412 15.26 -0.17 6.55
N ALA A 413 14.20 -0.96 6.27
CA ALA A 413 14.35 -2.36 5.88
C ALA A 413 15.10 -2.53 4.54
N THR A 414 16.03 -3.47 4.54
CA THR A 414 16.97 -3.76 3.45
C THR A 414 16.44 -4.83 2.48
N GLU A 415 17.11 -5.01 1.34
CA GLU A 415 16.81 -6.10 0.41
C GLU A 415 16.99 -7.49 1.04
N GLU A 416 17.95 -7.65 1.94
CA GLU A 416 18.18 -8.92 2.64
C GLU A 416 17.05 -9.22 3.62
N ASP A 417 16.50 -8.21 4.29
CA ASP A 417 15.31 -8.38 5.16
C ASP A 417 14.12 -8.89 4.34
N ILE A 418 13.88 -8.29 3.16
CA ILE A 418 12.83 -8.70 2.22
C ILE A 418 13.05 -10.13 1.74
N LYS A 419 14.28 -10.48 1.35
CA LYS A 419 14.65 -11.84 0.94
C LYS A 419 14.43 -12.86 2.04
N SER A 420 14.82 -12.52 3.27
CA SER A 420 14.60 -13.38 4.44
C SER A 420 13.12 -13.66 4.69
N CYS A 421 12.25 -12.67 4.46
CA CYS A 421 10.80 -12.83 4.59
C CYS A 421 10.26 -13.84 3.56
N TYR A 422 10.64 -13.72 2.29
CA TYR A 422 10.22 -14.67 1.26
C TYR A 422 10.74 -16.08 1.55
N GLN A 423 12.01 -16.20 1.95
CA GLN A 423 12.63 -17.49 2.28
C GLN A 423 11.90 -18.16 3.45
N MET A 424 11.70 -17.46 4.56
CA MET A 424 11.02 -18.01 5.73
C MET A 424 9.55 -18.36 5.43
N SER A 425 8.85 -17.52 4.67
CA SER A 425 7.49 -17.81 4.20
C SER A 425 7.41 -19.10 3.41
N TRP A 426 8.38 -19.35 2.53
CA TRP A 426 8.46 -20.57 1.75
C TRP A 426 8.81 -21.77 2.64
N GLU A 427 9.83 -21.66 3.49
CA GLU A 427 10.26 -22.73 4.41
C GLU A 427 9.14 -23.17 5.37
N LEU A 428 8.27 -22.24 5.77
CA LEU A 428 7.13 -22.51 6.64
C LEU A 428 5.83 -22.84 5.89
N GLY A 429 5.86 -22.93 4.56
CA GLY A 429 4.72 -23.36 3.75
C GLY A 429 3.55 -22.37 3.71
N THR A 430 3.82 -21.07 3.87
CA THR A 430 2.79 -20.02 3.67
C THR A 430 2.39 -19.95 2.20
N LYS A 431 1.07 -19.86 1.91
CA LYS A 431 0.58 -19.86 0.52
C LYS A 431 0.64 -18.48 -0.13
N ALA A 432 0.53 -17.43 0.67
CA ALA A 432 0.56 -16.04 0.25
C ALA A 432 1.49 -15.23 1.15
N ASN A 433 2.19 -14.26 0.56
CA ASN A 433 3.06 -13.32 1.25
C ASN A 433 2.81 -11.92 0.67
N ALA A 434 2.42 -10.97 1.52
CA ALA A 434 2.22 -9.58 1.16
C ALA A 434 3.08 -8.69 2.07
N LEU A 435 4.14 -8.12 1.51
CA LEU A 435 5.06 -7.24 2.23
C LEU A 435 4.62 -5.78 2.11
N TYR A 436 4.78 -5.04 3.20
CA TYR A 436 4.66 -3.59 3.22
C TYR A 436 5.84 -3.00 3.97
N ARG A 437 6.67 -2.24 3.25
CA ARG A 437 7.73 -1.44 3.85
C ARG A 437 7.20 -0.04 4.09
N ASP A 438 7.36 0.49 5.31
CA ASP A 438 6.91 1.83 5.62
C ASP A 438 7.51 2.88 4.66
N GLY A 439 6.70 3.87 4.27
CA GLY A 439 7.05 4.87 3.26
C GLY A 439 7.01 4.38 1.80
N SER A 440 6.67 3.11 1.51
CA SER A 440 6.63 2.61 0.12
C SER A 440 5.37 3.03 -0.66
N LYS A 441 4.42 3.73 -0.04
CA LYS A 441 3.20 4.27 -0.68
C LYS A 441 3.10 5.78 -0.42
N LEU A 442 2.74 6.54 -1.46
CA LEU A 442 2.56 8.00 -1.40
C LEU A 442 1.41 8.46 -0.47
N SER A 443 0.45 7.58 -0.18
CA SER A 443 -0.67 7.89 0.72
C SER A 443 -0.95 6.70 1.62
N GLN A 444 -0.89 6.93 2.93
CA GLN A 444 -1.19 5.92 3.94
C GLN A 444 -2.57 6.20 4.57
N PRO A 445 -3.46 5.19 4.68
CA PRO A 445 -4.78 5.38 5.29
C PRO A 445 -4.73 5.50 6.82
N LEU A 446 -3.68 4.97 7.45
CA LEU A 446 -3.37 5.09 8.87
C LEU A 446 -1.95 5.64 9.00
N SER A 447 -1.75 6.54 9.96
CA SER A 447 -0.43 7.03 10.36
C SER A 447 -0.22 6.82 11.87
N ASN A 448 1.03 6.54 12.24
CA ASN A 448 1.55 6.47 13.60
C ASN A 448 2.42 7.69 13.97
N LYS A 449 2.62 8.63 13.04
CA LYS A 449 3.43 9.86 13.21
C LYS A 449 2.72 11.10 12.66
N SER A 450 3.17 12.27 13.08
CA SER A 450 2.72 13.55 12.54
C SER A 450 3.39 13.80 11.19
N ASP A 451 2.62 14.31 10.21
CA ASP A 451 3.17 14.75 8.92
C ASP A 451 3.67 16.22 9.01
N VAL A 452 3.85 16.77 10.22
CA VAL A 452 4.21 18.19 10.42
C VAL A 452 5.72 18.35 10.27
N GLU A 453 6.15 18.52 9.02
CA GLU A 453 7.49 19.00 8.72
C GLU A 453 7.63 20.46 9.18
N ASP A 454 8.23 20.65 10.35
CA ASP A 454 8.81 21.94 10.71
C ASP A 454 9.96 22.23 9.75
N LYS A 455 9.73 23.12 8.78
CA LYS A 455 10.69 23.54 7.72
C LYS A 455 12.07 24.00 8.26
N GLU A 456 12.17 24.31 9.55
CA GLU A 456 13.44 24.67 10.20
C GLU A 456 14.25 23.45 10.67
N ASP A 457 13.60 22.34 11.07
CA ASP A 457 14.30 21.18 11.67
C ASP A 457 14.96 20.27 10.65
N ASP A 458 14.50 20.19 9.40
CA ASP A 458 15.21 19.39 8.39
C ASP A 458 16.60 19.93 8.07
N THR A 459 16.84 21.23 8.27
CA THR A 459 18.17 21.81 8.04
C THR A 459 19.12 21.68 9.24
N ILE A 460 18.61 21.60 10.47
CA ILE A 460 19.46 21.52 11.68
C ILE A 460 19.60 20.07 12.15
N SER A 461 18.52 19.27 12.12
CA SER A 461 18.55 17.83 12.44
C SER A 461 19.29 17.00 11.38
N ALA A 462 19.14 17.31 10.09
CA ALA A 462 19.95 16.64 9.06
C ALA A 462 21.43 17.03 9.15
N VAL A 463 21.73 18.24 9.62
CA VAL A 463 23.11 18.68 9.88
C VAL A 463 23.64 18.06 11.18
N GLU A 464 22.90 17.99 12.27
CA GLU A 464 23.34 17.32 13.51
C GLU A 464 23.49 15.81 13.34
N ASN A 465 22.61 15.15 12.58
CA ASN A 465 22.73 13.71 12.27
C ASN A 465 23.82 13.41 11.22
N ALA A 466 24.11 14.33 10.30
CA ALA A 466 25.24 14.20 9.37
C ALA A 466 26.60 14.55 10.02
N VAL A 467 26.61 15.49 10.97
CA VAL A 467 27.82 15.98 11.66
C VAL A 467 28.11 15.18 12.93
N GLY A 468 27.13 14.46 13.47
CA GLY A 468 27.21 13.65 14.69
C GLY A 468 28.16 12.45 14.63
N ASN A 469 28.79 12.16 13.49
CA ASN A 469 29.81 11.11 13.39
C ASN A 469 31.06 11.45 12.55
N SER A 470 31.39 12.73 12.35
CA SER A 470 32.75 13.10 11.97
C SER A 470 33.02 14.58 12.23
N GLY A 471 33.98 14.87 13.11
CA GLY A 471 34.47 16.22 13.31
C GLY A 471 35.12 16.78 12.04
N PHE A 472 34.82 18.05 11.77
CA PHE A 472 35.53 18.95 10.85
C PHE A 472 35.82 18.40 9.44
N LEU A 473 34.87 18.55 8.51
CA LEU A 473 35.16 18.54 7.09
C LEU A 473 35.26 19.98 6.57
N ASN A 474 36.42 20.34 6.01
CA ASN A 474 36.62 21.58 5.26
C ASN A 474 35.90 21.46 3.90
N ILE A 475 35.08 22.46 3.57
CA ILE A 475 34.33 22.57 2.30
C ILE A 475 35.26 22.44 1.07
N ASP A 476 36.53 22.79 1.22
CA ASP A 476 37.55 22.74 0.16
C ASP A 476 38.05 21.31 -0.19
N GLN A 477 37.56 20.26 0.48
CA GLN A 477 38.00 18.86 0.28
C GLN A 477 36.95 17.95 -0.37
N LEU A 478 35.77 18.46 -0.71
CA LEU A 478 34.72 17.67 -1.35
C LEU A 478 35.04 17.46 -2.84
N THR A 479 34.92 16.22 -3.31
CA THR A 479 35.02 15.93 -4.76
C THR A 479 33.78 16.45 -5.49
N GLN A 480 33.88 16.73 -6.80
CA GLN A 480 32.72 17.18 -7.60
C GLN A 480 31.52 16.23 -7.51
N GLU A 481 31.77 14.93 -7.38
CA GLU A 481 30.74 13.89 -7.22
C GLU A 481 30.04 13.98 -5.86
N GLN A 482 30.78 14.25 -4.78
CA GLN A 482 30.21 14.42 -3.44
C GLN A 482 29.36 15.71 -3.33
N VAL A 483 29.76 16.77 -4.03
CA VAL A 483 28.98 18.02 -4.11
C VAL A 483 27.69 17.79 -4.88
N LEU A 484 27.73 17.05 -5.99
CA LEU A 484 26.55 16.69 -6.78
C LEU A 484 25.60 15.79 -5.99
N GLU A 485 26.11 14.77 -5.29
CA GLU A 485 25.28 13.87 -4.49
C GLU A 485 24.64 14.57 -3.28
N ALA A 486 25.37 15.47 -2.63
CA ALA A 486 24.83 16.30 -1.56
C ALA A 486 23.76 17.28 -2.08
N ALA A 487 24.00 17.93 -3.21
CA ALA A 487 23.02 18.81 -3.85
C ALA A 487 21.76 18.05 -4.29
N GLN A 488 21.91 16.82 -4.80
CA GLN A 488 20.81 15.95 -5.18
C GLN A 488 19.96 15.56 -3.96
N LYS A 489 20.57 15.14 -2.85
CA LYS A 489 19.86 14.83 -1.59
C LYS A 489 19.16 16.05 -1.00
N ILE A 490 19.77 17.22 -1.08
CA ILE A 490 19.15 18.49 -0.64
C ILE A 490 17.95 18.83 -1.54
N LEU A 491 18.03 18.59 -2.84
CA LEU A 491 16.93 18.82 -3.79
C LEU A 491 15.78 17.85 -3.61
N ASP A 492 16.06 16.56 -3.44
CA ASP A 492 15.03 15.52 -3.29
C ASP A 492 14.25 15.68 -1.98
N ASN A 493 14.88 16.25 -0.95
CA ASN A 493 14.26 16.50 0.35
C ASN A 493 13.67 17.91 0.49
N SER A 494 14.02 18.86 -0.40
CA SER A 494 13.49 20.22 -0.31
C SER A 494 12.12 20.33 -0.95
N LYS A 495 11.12 20.83 -0.21
CA LYS A 495 9.78 21.15 -0.76
C LYS A 495 9.63 22.62 -1.18
N SER A 496 10.68 23.42 -1.05
CA SER A 496 10.63 24.86 -1.38
C SER A 496 10.82 25.10 -2.87
N THR A 497 9.73 25.48 -3.55
CA THR A 497 9.79 25.88 -4.97
C THR A 497 10.63 27.13 -5.22
N GLU A 498 10.82 27.99 -4.21
CA GLU A 498 11.70 29.16 -4.29
C GLU A 498 13.18 28.75 -4.25
N PHE A 499 13.55 27.82 -3.37
CA PHE A 499 14.89 27.25 -3.31
C PHE A 499 15.24 26.49 -4.60
N MET A 500 14.33 25.66 -5.11
CA MET A 500 14.53 24.98 -6.40
C MET A 500 14.71 25.96 -7.57
N ARG A 501 13.99 27.10 -7.57
CA ARG A 501 14.12 28.15 -8.59
C ARG A 501 15.43 28.93 -8.46
N GLN A 502 15.88 29.20 -7.24
CA GLN A 502 17.20 29.80 -7.01
C GLN A 502 18.32 28.85 -7.42
N LEU A 503 18.19 27.55 -7.15
CA LEU A 503 19.18 26.56 -7.57
C LEU A 503 19.18 26.36 -9.10
N SER A 504 18.00 26.34 -9.75
CA SER A 504 17.93 26.27 -11.21
C SER A 504 18.47 27.54 -11.90
N SER A 505 18.50 28.68 -11.19
CA SER A 505 19.17 29.90 -11.67
C SER A 505 20.69 29.80 -11.66
N ILE A 506 21.27 28.84 -10.93
CA ILE A 506 22.69 28.49 -10.97
C ILE A 506 23.02 27.65 -12.22
N VAL A 507 22.04 26.91 -12.75
CA VAL A 507 22.18 26.13 -13.99
C VAL A 507 22.03 27.06 -15.19
N GLU A 508 23.16 27.54 -15.70
CA GLU A 508 23.18 28.37 -16.91
C GLU A 508 22.71 27.57 -18.14
N ARG A 509 21.89 28.20 -18.98
CA ARG A 509 21.46 27.66 -20.27
C ARG A 509 22.67 27.29 -21.13
N LYS A 510 22.88 25.99 -21.37
CA LYS A 510 23.97 25.49 -22.23
C LYS A 510 23.69 25.85 -23.68
N ARG A 511 24.39 26.85 -24.22
CA ARG A 511 24.22 27.29 -25.61
C ARG A 511 24.68 26.21 -26.58
N LEU A 512 23.84 25.91 -27.57
CA LEU A 512 24.17 24.99 -28.66
C LEU A 512 25.22 25.60 -29.61
N PRO A 513 26.08 24.77 -30.23
CA PRO A 513 27.09 25.23 -31.19
C PRO A 513 26.46 25.85 -32.44
N TRP A 514 27.22 26.71 -33.13
CA TRP A 514 26.76 27.38 -34.36
C TRP A 514 26.52 26.42 -35.53
N LYS A 515 27.27 25.31 -35.57
CA LYS A 515 27.09 24.19 -36.50
C LYS A 515 26.77 22.95 -35.66
N ARG A 516 25.63 22.33 -35.93
CA ARG A 516 25.07 21.24 -35.11
C ARG A 516 24.97 19.96 -35.92
N ARG A 517 25.19 18.83 -35.25
CA ARG A 517 24.83 17.50 -35.76
C ARG A 517 23.36 17.21 -35.40
N GLY A 518 22.80 16.16 -35.98
CA GLY A 518 21.41 15.75 -35.77
C GLY A 518 20.83 15.05 -36.99
N PHE A 519 19.57 14.65 -36.91
CA PHE A 519 18.88 13.95 -37.99
C PHE A 519 17.53 14.61 -38.33
N THR A 520 16.99 14.25 -39.49
CA THR A 520 15.64 14.60 -39.91
C THR A 520 14.86 13.33 -40.22
N GLN A 521 13.81 13.05 -39.47
CA GLN A 521 12.91 11.92 -39.69
C GLN A 521 11.58 12.41 -40.25
N LYS A 522 11.24 11.96 -41.45
CA LYS A 522 9.89 12.14 -42.03
C LYS A 522 9.01 10.98 -41.59
N ALA A 523 7.80 11.27 -41.13
CA ALA A 523 6.79 10.25 -40.83
C ALA A 523 5.40 10.72 -41.20
N LYS A 524 4.48 9.76 -41.33
CA LYS A 524 3.07 10.04 -41.53
C LYS A 524 2.25 9.27 -40.51
N ILE A 525 1.45 9.98 -39.71
CA ILE A 525 0.66 9.43 -38.59
C ILE A 525 -0.79 9.73 -38.87
N GLY A 526 -1.65 8.71 -38.94
CA GLY A 526 -3.09 8.92 -39.15
C GLY A 526 -3.41 9.70 -40.43
N GLY A 527 -2.56 9.61 -41.46
CA GLY A 527 -2.71 10.37 -42.70
C GLY A 527 -1.92 11.70 -42.77
N GLN A 528 -1.47 12.25 -41.63
CA GLN A 528 -0.80 13.55 -41.54
C GLN A 528 0.72 13.42 -41.60
N THR A 529 1.37 14.26 -42.40
CA THR A 529 2.84 14.22 -42.57
C THR A 529 3.54 15.18 -41.63
N LEU A 530 4.53 14.68 -40.90
CA LEU A 530 5.43 15.47 -40.06
C LEU A 530 6.91 15.20 -40.36
N PHE A 531 7.75 16.15 -39.97
CA PHE A 531 9.19 16.08 -39.98
C PHE A 531 9.72 16.43 -38.60
N VAL A 532 10.43 15.50 -37.97
CA VAL A 532 11.14 15.73 -36.71
C VAL A 532 12.59 16.00 -37.05
N ARG A 533 13.11 17.17 -36.68
CA ARG A 533 14.54 17.48 -36.77
C ARG A 533 15.13 17.63 -35.39
N THR A 534 16.36 17.19 -35.22
CA THR A 534 17.09 17.25 -33.96
C THR A 534 18.35 18.09 -34.13
N GLY A 535 18.74 18.78 -33.06
CA GLY A 535 20.04 19.45 -32.94
C GLY A 535 20.78 18.91 -31.73
N GLU A 536 21.98 18.41 -31.96
CA GLU A 536 22.85 17.79 -30.95
C GLU A 536 23.93 18.77 -30.47
N TYR A 537 24.36 18.60 -29.23
CA TYR A 537 25.63 19.13 -28.73
C TYR A 537 26.82 18.35 -29.34
N ASN A 538 28.04 18.84 -29.14
CA ASN A 538 29.23 18.17 -29.67
C ASN A 538 29.44 16.76 -29.06
N ASP A 539 28.99 16.57 -27.82
CA ASP A 539 28.98 15.30 -27.08
C ASP A 539 27.91 14.30 -27.58
N GLY A 540 27.13 14.66 -28.61
CA GLY A 540 26.08 13.83 -29.19
C GLY A 540 24.77 13.81 -28.41
N THR A 541 24.67 14.54 -27.29
CA THR A 541 23.42 14.67 -26.54
C THR A 541 22.43 15.61 -27.26
N LEU A 542 21.14 15.32 -27.12
CA LEU A 542 20.08 16.10 -27.76
C LEU A 542 19.88 17.44 -27.03
N GLY A 543 19.96 18.56 -27.75
CA GLY A 543 19.73 19.90 -27.17
C GLY A 543 18.57 20.68 -27.78
N GLU A 544 18.06 20.30 -28.95
CA GLU A 544 16.84 20.90 -29.51
C GLU A 544 16.09 19.95 -30.45
N ILE A 545 14.79 20.20 -30.56
CA ILE A 545 13.90 19.53 -31.50
C ILE A 545 13.11 20.56 -32.31
N PHE A 546 12.82 20.24 -33.57
CA PHE A 546 11.92 21.00 -34.44
C PHE A 546 10.90 20.07 -35.05
N ILE A 547 9.62 20.47 -34.99
CA ILE A 547 8.51 19.70 -35.53
C ILE A 547 7.86 20.52 -36.65
N ASP A 548 7.99 20.05 -37.88
CA ASP A 548 7.36 20.64 -39.06
C ASP A 548 6.21 19.76 -39.56
N MET A 549 5.09 20.36 -39.93
CA MET A 549 3.90 19.65 -40.42
C MET A 549 3.36 20.25 -41.72
N HIS A 550 3.01 19.38 -42.67
CA HIS A 550 2.41 19.76 -43.95
C HIS A 550 0.88 19.60 -43.91
N ARG A 551 0.15 20.63 -44.41
CA ARG A 551 -1.32 20.65 -44.61
C ARG A 551 -2.20 20.69 -43.35
N GLU A 552 -1.68 21.24 -42.25
CA GLU A 552 -2.43 21.51 -41.02
C GLU A 552 -2.87 22.97 -40.89
N GLY A 553 -3.88 23.25 -40.05
CA GLY A 553 -4.31 24.61 -39.74
C GLY A 553 -3.19 25.45 -39.12
N ALA A 554 -3.19 26.76 -39.38
CA ALA A 554 -2.14 27.67 -38.88
C ALA A 554 -1.96 27.58 -37.35
N THR A 555 -3.05 27.42 -36.60
CA THR A 555 -3.04 27.27 -35.14
C THR A 555 -2.27 26.05 -34.67
N PHE A 556 -2.47 24.88 -35.29
CA PHE A 556 -1.82 23.63 -34.87
C PHE A 556 -0.32 23.66 -35.17
N ARG A 557 0.06 24.20 -36.34
CA ARG A 557 1.48 24.43 -36.68
C ARG A 557 2.16 25.36 -35.69
N SER A 558 1.53 26.48 -35.33
CA SER A 558 2.07 27.41 -34.34
C SER A 558 2.22 26.77 -32.96
N LEU A 559 1.25 25.95 -32.53
CA LEU A 559 1.32 25.22 -31.26
C LEU A 559 2.48 24.22 -31.24
N MET A 560 2.66 23.44 -32.30
CA MET A 560 3.78 22.48 -32.41
C MET A 560 5.14 23.19 -32.44
N ASN A 561 5.22 24.38 -33.03
CA ASN A 561 6.43 25.19 -32.99
C ASN A 561 6.71 25.69 -31.56
N CYS A 562 5.70 26.24 -30.87
CA CYS A 562 5.85 26.64 -29.46
C CYS A 562 6.25 25.47 -28.56
N PHE A 563 5.68 24.29 -28.80
CA PHE A 563 6.02 23.06 -28.07
C PHE A 563 7.47 22.65 -28.32
N SER A 564 7.91 22.66 -29.60
CA SER A 564 9.31 22.38 -29.98
C SER A 564 10.28 23.31 -29.27
N ILE A 565 9.96 24.61 -29.19
CA ILE A 565 10.76 25.62 -28.48
C ILE A 565 10.80 25.32 -26.97
N ALA A 566 9.67 25.00 -26.34
CA ALA A 566 9.59 24.73 -24.91
C ALA A 566 10.45 23.52 -24.50
N VAL A 567 10.34 22.41 -25.26
CA VAL A 567 11.16 21.20 -25.01
C VAL A 567 12.64 21.50 -25.24
N SER A 568 12.98 22.22 -26.31
CA SER A 568 14.37 22.59 -26.60
C SER A 568 14.98 23.48 -25.50
N ILE A 569 14.21 24.42 -24.95
CA ILE A 569 14.64 25.24 -23.82
C ILE A 569 14.88 24.35 -22.60
N GLY A 570 13.96 23.46 -22.25
CA GLY A 570 14.12 22.56 -21.11
C GLY A 570 15.38 21.68 -21.22
N LEU A 571 15.62 21.09 -22.39
CA LEU A 571 16.86 20.33 -22.66
C LEU A 571 18.12 21.21 -22.48
N GLN A 572 18.09 22.47 -22.92
CA GLN A 572 19.21 23.40 -22.77
C GLN A 572 19.43 23.89 -21.33
N TYR A 573 18.44 23.77 -20.45
CA TYR A 573 18.55 23.98 -19.01
C TYR A 573 18.83 22.68 -18.23
N GLY A 574 19.09 21.57 -18.93
CA GLY A 574 19.52 20.32 -18.31
C GLY A 574 18.40 19.39 -17.86
N VAL A 575 17.15 19.62 -18.30
CA VAL A 575 16.07 18.65 -18.04
C VAL A 575 16.40 17.34 -18.78
N PRO A 576 16.46 16.18 -18.10
CA PRO A 576 16.79 14.90 -18.74
C PRO A 576 15.78 14.51 -19.82
N LEU A 577 16.26 13.93 -20.92
CA LEU A 577 15.39 13.47 -22.01
C LEU A 577 14.46 12.34 -21.55
N GLU A 578 14.91 11.52 -20.61
CA GLU A 578 14.18 10.43 -19.97
C GLU A 578 12.86 10.92 -19.36
N GLU A 579 12.88 12.09 -18.71
CA GLU A 579 11.68 12.71 -18.11
C GLU A 579 10.67 13.10 -19.18
N TYR A 580 11.12 13.68 -20.29
CA TYR A 580 10.23 13.97 -21.41
C TYR A 580 9.64 12.69 -22.01
N VAL A 581 10.45 11.66 -22.22
CA VAL A 581 9.99 10.38 -22.78
C VAL A 581 8.97 9.71 -21.86
N SER A 582 9.21 9.69 -20.55
CA SER A 582 8.30 9.06 -19.57
C SER A 582 6.94 9.78 -19.50
N LYS A 583 6.92 11.12 -19.63
CA LYS A 583 5.69 11.92 -19.52
C LYS A 583 4.87 11.97 -20.80
N PHE A 584 5.51 11.99 -21.96
CA PHE A 584 4.82 12.27 -23.23
C PHE A 584 4.49 11.03 -24.07
N THR A 585 5.11 9.89 -23.79
CA THR A 585 4.71 8.60 -24.41
C THR A 585 3.31 8.19 -23.95
N PHE A 586 2.58 7.50 -24.83
CA PHE A 586 1.19 7.04 -24.65
C PHE A 586 0.12 8.14 -24.50
N THR A 587 0.50 9.40 -24.66
CA THR A 587 -0.47 10.51 -24.73
C THR A 587 -1.39 10.35 -25.95
N ARG A 588 -2.70 10.57 -25.75
CA ARG A 588 -3.74 10.26 -26.75
C ARG A 588 -4.44 11.53 -27.25
N PHE A 589 -4.31 11.83 -28.54
CA PHE A 589 -5.09 12.83 -29.27
C PHE A 589 -4.82 12.73 -30.77
N GLU A 590 -5.74 13.23 -31.59
CA GLU A 590 -5.59 13.26 -33.05
C GLU A 590 -4.57 14.32 -33.50
N PRO A 591 -3.73 14.06 -34.53
CA PRO A 591 -3.71 12.85 -35.37
C PRO A 591 -3.13 11.61 -34.68
N SER A 592 -3.87 10.49 -34.73
CA SER A 592 -3.46 9.20 -34.18
C SER A 592 -3.57 8.07 -35.22
N GLY A 593 -2.88 6.95 -34.98
CA GLY A 593 -2.98 5.74 -35.80
C GLY A 593 -1.69 5.32 -36.48
N MET A 594 -1.83 4.59 -37.59
CA MET A 594 -0.74 3.91 -38.28
C MET A 594 0.37 4.91 -38.67
N VAL A 595 1.62 4.49 -38.44
CA VAL A 595 2.82 5.25 -38.73
C VAL A 595 3.47 4.71 -40.01
N GLU A 596 3.58 5.55 -41.03
CA GLU A 596 4.37 5.30 -42.23
C GLU A 596 5.69 6.06 -42.15
N GLY A 597 6.78 5.47 -42.66
CA GLY A 597 8.09 6.12 -42.77
C GLY A 597 9.07 5.84 -41.62
N HIS A 598 8.68 5.06 -40.61
CA HIS A 598 9.61 4.57 -39.57
C HIS A 598 9.71 3.03 -39.58
N PRO A 599 10.92 2.46 -39.53
CA PRO A 599 11.11 1.00 -39.53
C PRO A 599 10.58 0.32 -38.27
N ASN A 600 10.83 0.89 -37.08
CA ASN A 600 10.49 0.26 -35.78
C ASN A 600 9.13 0.66 -35.17
N ILE A 601 8.65 1.89 -35.39
CA ILE A 601 7.37 2.39 -34.84
C ILE A 601 6.30 2.26 -35.91
N LYS A 602 5.27 1.43 -35.65
CA LYS A 602 4.19 1.14 -36.62
C LYS A 602 2.86 1.78 -36.29
N ASN A 603 2.62 2.13 -35.03
CA ASN A 603 1.40 2.79 -34.60
C ASN A 603 1.73 3.81 -33.51
N SER A 604 0.93 4.87 -33.40
CA SER A 604 1.09 5.91 -32.37
C SER A 604 -0.27 6.42 -31.90
N THR A 605 -0.39 6.75 -30.62
CA THR A 605 -1.64 7.28 -30.07
C THR A 605 -1.78 8.80 -30.22
N SER A 606 -0.72 9.48 -30.64
CA SER A 606 -0.71 10.88 -31.05
C SER A 606 0.59 11.21 -31.81
N ILE A 607 0.71 12.43 -32.31
CA ILE A 607 1.97 12.93 -32.88
C ILE A 607 3.06 13.04 -31.80
N ILE A 608 2.70 13.48 -30.61
CA ILE A 608 3.64 13.67 -29.50
C ILE A 608 4.14 12.33 -28.96
N ASP A 609 3.25 11.33 -28.84
CA ASP A 609 3.64 9.94 -28.53
C ASP A 609 4.70 9.43 -29.52
N TYR A 610 4.49 9.63 -30.82
CA TYR A 610 5.45 9.19 -31.84
C TYR A 610 6.82 9.87 -31.68
N ILE A 611 6.84 11.19 -31.46
CA ILE A 611 8.08 11.97 -31.32
C ILE A 611 8.89 11.45 -30.14
N PHE A 612 8.27 11.25 -28.97
CA PHE A 612 9.03 10.81 -27.80
C PHE A 612 9.39 9.33 -27.80
N ARG A 613 8.63 8.48 -28.51
CA ARG A 613 9.10 7.12 -28.83
C ARG A 613 10.30 7.12 -29.76
N LEU A 614 10.30 7.99 -30.79
CA LEU A 614 11.43 8.17 -31.70
C LEU A 614 12.66 8.66 -30.94
N LEU A 615 12.53 9.72 -30.14
CA LEU A 615 13.66 10.25 -29.36
C LEU A 615 14.17 9.25 -28.32
N GLY A 616 13.27 8.56 -27.61
CA GLY A 616 13.66 7.49 -26.67
C GLY A 616 14.35 6.33 -27.37
N PHE A 617 13.92 5.97 -28.58
CA PHE A 617 14.59 4.94 -29.36
C PHE A 617 15.96 5.37 -29.87
N GLU A 618 16.11 6.60 -30.37
CA GLU A 618 17.35 7.10 -30.98
C GLU A 618 18.42 7.52 -29.98
N TYR A 619 18.04 8.20 -28.89
CA TYR A 619 19.00 8.74 -27.92
C TYR A 619 19.14 7.89 -26.65
N LEU A 620 18.08 7.17 -26.25
CA LEU A 620 18.06 6.43 -24.98
C LEU A 620 18.09 4.90 -25.16
N ASN A 621 18.14 4.41 -26.40
CA ASN A 621 18.08 2.98 -26.71
C ASN A 621 16.86 2.24 -26.10
N ARG A 622 15.75 2.94 -25.88
CA ARG A 622 14.50 2.38 -25.35
C ARG A 622 13.77 1.52 -26.40
N THR A 623 14.18 0.27 -26.53
CA THR A 623 13.61 -0.70 -27.49
C THR A 623 12.23 -1.25 -27.07
N ASP A 624 11.81 -0.99 -25.83
CA ASP A 624 10.47 -1.28 -25.32
C ASP A 624 9.39 -0.36 -25.91
N LEU A 625 9.77 0.80 -26.44
CA LEU A 625 8.84 1.81 -26.97
C LEU A 625 8.45 1.58 -28.44
N VAL A 626 9.13 0.66 -29.13
CA VAL A 626 8.94 0.36 -30.55
C VAL A 626 8.20 -0.96 -30.77
N HIS A 627 7.54 -1.10 -31.92
CA HIS A 627 6.73 -2.28 -32.25
C HIS A 627 7.58 -3.40 -32.88
N ILE A 628 8.54 -3.01 -33.72
CA ILE A 628 9.51 -3.92 -34.31
C ILE A 628 10.86 -3.66 -33.66
N LYS A 629 11.31 -4.58 -32.82
CA LYS A 629 12.63 -4.48 -32.17
C LYS A 629 13.74 -4.61 -33.22
N PRO A 630 14.85 -3.85 -33.09
CA PRO A 630 15.99 -3.99 -33.98
C PRO A 630 16.58 -5.41 -33.88
N THR A 631 17.12 -5.91 -34.98
CA THR A 631 17.88 -7.17 -34.99
C THR A 631 19.15 -7.05 -34.15
N LYS A 632 19.76 -8.18 -33.73
CA LYS A 632 21.00 -8.16 -32.94
C LYS A 632 22.14 -7.41 -33.66
N GLU A 633 22.20 -7.53 -34.98
CA GLU A 633 23.18 -6.84 -35.83
C GLU A 633 22.93 -5.33 -35.89
N GLU A 634 21.68 -4.89 -36.04
CA GLU A 634 21.30 -3.47 -36.00
C GLU A 634 21.50 -2.85 -34.62
N ALA A 635 21.23 -3.61 -33.55
CA ALA A 635 21.47 -3.18 -32.18
C ALA A 635 22.96 -2.99 -31.90
N GLN A 636 23.82 -3.91 -32.37
CA GLN A 636 25.27 -3.81 -32.25
C GLN A 636 25.81 -2.61 -33.06
N ALA A 637 25.36 -2.43 -34.31
CA ALA A 637 25.77 -1.28 -35.12
C ALA A 637 25.39 0.06 -34.47
N ARG A 638 24.23 0.15 -33.80
CA ARG A 638 23.82 1.35 -33.06
C ARG A 638 24.65 1.57 -31.79
N ALA A 639 25.02 0.49 -31.09
CA ALA A 639 25.93 0.57 -29.95
C ALA A 639 27.33 1.05 -30.37
N ASP A 640 27.83 0.58 -31.51
CA ASP A 640 29.13 0.97 -32.05
C ASP A 640 29.13 2.44 -32.50
N ILE A 641 28.04 2.93 -33.11
CA ILE A 641 27.86 4.36 -33.46
C ILE A 641 27.83 5.23 -32.20
N ASN A 642 27.13 4.81 -31.14
CA ASN A 642 27.09 5.56 -29.88
C ASN A 642 28.43 5.54 -29.13
N THR A 643 29.21 4.47 -29.27
CA THR A 643 30.58 4.37 -28.71
C THR A 643 31.54 5.28 -29.49
N ALA A 644 31.49 5.25 -30.82
CA ALA A 644 32.30 6.14 -31.67
C ALA A 644 31.97 7.64 -31.45
N ARG A 645 30.71 7.97 -31.16
CA ARG A 645 30.28 9.33 -30.76
C ARG A 645 30.91 9.79 -29.43
N LYS A 646 31.18 8.86 -28.51
CA LYS A 646 31.85 9.16 -27.22
C LYS A 646 33.37 9.27 -27.32
N GLU A 647 33.99 8.66 -28.34
CA GLU A 647 35.45 8.65 -28.52
C GLU A 647 36.01 9.87 -29.28
N GLU A 648 35.19 10.64 -30.02
CA GLU A 648 35.61 11.86 -30.72
C GLU A 648 35.91 13.06 -29.79
N GLU A 649 35.59 13.00 -28.50
CA GLU A 649 35.94 14.03 -27.51
C GLU A 649 36.84 13.47 -26.41
N GLY A 650 38.08 13.97 -26.36
CA GLY A 650 39.06 13.57 -25.36
C GLY A 650 38.64 13.93 -23.92
N GLY A 651 38.62 12.91 -23.06
CA GLY A 651 39.01 13.01 -21.64
C GLY A 651 38.09 13.78 -20.70
N ASN A 652 36.93 13.22 -20.37
CA ASN A 652 36.41 13.13 -18.99
C ASN A 652 35.16 12.24 -18.98
N ALA A 653 35.37 10.94 -18.79
CA ALA A 653 34.29 9.98 -18.68
C ALA A 653 33.75 9.97 -17.24
N ILE A 654 32.54 10.50 -17.04
CA ILE A 654 31.67 10.14 -15.92
C ILE A 654 31.02 8.79 -16.31
N ALA A 655 31.30 7.75 -15.53
CA ALA A 655 30.81 6.41 -15.80
C ALA A 655 29.30 6.31 -15.53
N SER A 656 28.51 6.04 -16.58
CA SER A 656 27.08 5.75 -16.45
C SER A 656 26.86 4.30 -16.03
N VAL A 657 25.97 4.14 -15.05
CA VAL A 657 25.42 2.93 -14.44
C VAL A 657 25.26 1.73 -15.41
N VAL A 658 25.79 0.59 -14.99
CA VAL A 658 25.67 -0.73 -15.64
C VAL A 658 24.23 -1.23 -15.51
N ALA A 659 23.56 -1.46 -16.65
CA ALA A 659 22.27 -2.14 -16.70
C ALA A 659 22.45 -3.65 -16.53
N VAL A 660 21.85 -4.21 -15.48
CA VAL A 660 21.78 -5.65 -15.21
C VAL A 660 20.90 -6.33 -16.26
N SER A 661 21.43 -7.34 -16.94
CA SER A 661 20.72 -8.13 -17.95
C SER A 661 19.91 -9.24 -17.29
N LEU A 662 18.58 -9.24 -17.49
CA LEU A 662 17.69 -10.35 -17.16
C LEU A 662 17.30 -11.08 -18.46
N GLU A 663 17.70 -12.35 -18.59
CA GLU A 663 17.24 -13.24 -19.65
C GLU A 663 15.88 -13.87 -19.30
N PRO A 664 14.91 -13.95 -20.24
CA PRO A 664 13.79 -14.86 -20.11
C PRO A 664 14.07 -16.18 -20.85
N LEU A 665 13.92 -17.27 -20.10
CA LEU A 665 13.92 -18.66 -20.57
C LEU A 665 12.49 -19.10 -20.97
N ILE A 666 12.43 -19.80 -22.11
CA ILE A 666 11.47 -20.85 -22.54
C ILE A 666 10.23 -20.43 -23.38
N GLU A 667 10.22 -20.99 -24.61
CA GLU A 667 9.18 -21.02 -25.63
C GLU A 667 7.99 -21.91 -25.27
N VAL A 668 6.77 -21.49 -25.62
CA VAL A 668 5.61 -22.39 -25.79
C VAL A 668 5.07 -22.24 -27.22
N LYS A 669 5.10 -23.34 -27.97
CA LYS A 669 4.58 -23.46 -29.34
C LYS A 669 3.06 -23.54 -29.35
N GLU A 670 2.40 -22.64 -30.06
CA GLU A 670 0.98 -22.78 -30.44
C GLU A 670 0.85 -23.58 -31.74
N THR A 671 0.09 -24.67 -31.70
CA THR A 671 -0.49 -25.31 -32.89
C THR A 671 -1.96 -24.94 -33.00
N ALA A 672 -2.30 -24.20 -34.05
CA ALA A 672 -3.66 -23.87 -34.44
C ALA A 672 -4.36 -25.05 -35.15
N VAL A 673 -5.63 -25.31 -34.81
CA VAL A 673 -6.60 -25.94 -35.71
C VAL A 673 -7.88 -25.10 -35.70
N ALA A 674 -8.29 -24.74 -36.90
CA ALA A 674 -9.36 -23.81 -37.22
C ALA A 674 -10.77 -24.42 -37.07
N ALA A 675 -11.71 -23.60 -36.63
CA ALA A 675 -13.11 -23.68 -37.06
C ALA A 675 -13.58 -22.27 -37.42
N LYS A 676 -13.63 -22.00 -38.73
CA LYS A 676 -14.23 -20.81 -39.35
C LYS A 676 -15.69 -21.11 -39.68
N ALA A 677 -16.52 -20.08 -39.57
CA ALA A 677 -17.83 -19.82 -40.21
C ALA A 677 -19.01 -19.75 -39.23
N THR A 678 -19.89 -18.75 -39.17
CA THR A 678 -20.00 -17.42 -39.81
C THR A 678 -21.11 -16.68 -39.04
N PHE A 679 -20.82 -15.53 -38.43
CA PHE A 679 -21.78 -14.45 -38.22
C PHE A 679 -21.04 -13.12 -38.45
N GLN A 680 -20.79 -12.81 -39.72
CA GLN A 680 -20.82 -11.42 -40.19
C GLN A 680 -22.30 -11.01 -40.11
N THR A 681 -22.74 -9.89 -39.53
CA THR A 681 -22.31 -8.51 -39.77
C THR A 681 -23.07 -7.64 -38.76
N VAL A 682 -22.39 -6.97 -37.81
CA VAL A 682 -22.57 -5.54 -37.44
C VAL A 682 -21.29 -5.12 -36.69
N ALA A 683 -20.21 -4.94 -37.44
CA ALA A 683 -19.18 -3.99 -37.06
C ALA A 683 -19.64 -2.63 -37.60
N LYS A 684 -19.97 -1.69 -36.70
CA LYS A 684 -19.93 -0.22 -36.88
C LYS A 684 -20.73 0.48 -35.77
N THR A 685 -20.05 0.86 -34.70
CA THR A 685 -20.10 2.19 -34.05
C THR A 685 -19.10 2.16 -32.90
N SER A 686 -17.82 2.31 -33.24
CA SER A 686 -16.82 2.80 -32.31
C SER A 686 -16.70 4.29 -32.60
N GLY A 687 -17.24 5.12 -31.71
CA GLY A 687 -17.20 6.58 -31.80
C GLY A 687 -17.83 7.21 -30.57
N ASP A 688 -16.98 7.85 -29.75
CA ASP A 688 -17.30 8.80 -28.66
C ASP A 688 -18.36 8.40 -27.62
N ALA A 689 -17.93 7.67 -26.58
CA ALA A 689 -18.73 7.55 -25.35
C ALA A 689 -18.52 8.81 -24.48
N LEU A 690 -19.43 9.77 -24.55
CA LEU A 690 -19.55 10.85 -23.56
C LEU A 690 -19.91 10.25 -22.18
N PRO A 691 -19.34 10.73 -21.06
CA PRO A 691 -19.76 10.29 -19.74
C PRO A 691 -21.16 10.81 -19.39
N CYS A 692 -21.96 9.99 -18.70
CA CYS A 692 -23.25 10.40 -18.17
C CYS A 692 -23.07 11.57 -17.19
N THR A 693 -23.81 12.66 -17.39
CA THR A 693 -23.72 13.89 -16.56
C THR A 693 -24.18 13.71 -15.12
N ASN A 694 -24.91 12.63 -14.81
CA ASN A 694 -25.44 12.37 -13.47
C ASN A 694 -24.55 11.40 -12.66
N CYS A 695 -24.07 10.31 -13.26
CA CYS A 695 -23.32 9.27 -12.54
C CYS A 695 -21.91 8.99 -13.09
N GLY A 696 -21.47 9.71 -14.13
CA GLY A 696 -20.15 9.52 -14.76
C GLY A 696 -19.97 8.24 -15.56
N SER A 697 -20.99 7.36 -15.64
CA SER A 697 -20.91 6.11 -16.39
C SER A 697 -20.73 6.36 -17.90
N LEU A 698 -19.85 5.58 -18.53
CA LEU A 698 -19.66 5.56 -19.99
C LEU A 698 -20.69 4.66 -20.70
N ALA A 699 -21.59 4.02 -19.96
CA ALA A 699 -22.60 3.11 -20.48
C ALA A 699 -23.85 3.86 -20.98
N LEU A 700 -23.63 4.84 -21.87
CA LEU A 700 -24.68 5.55 -22.61
C LEU A 700 -25.04 4.77 -23.88
N VAL A 701 -26.34 4.58 -24.10
CA VAL A 701 -26.87 3.93 -25.30
C VAL A 701 -27.73 4.94 -26.04
N ARG A 702 -27.59 5.01 -27.37
CA ARG A 702 -28.35 5.94 -28.19
C ARG A 702 -29.84 5.57 -28.16
N ASN A 703 -30.69 6.51 -27.76
CA ASN A 703 -32.15 6.37 -27.71
C ASN A 703 -32.81 7.53 -28.47
N GLY A 704 -32.95 7.36 -29.78
CA GLY A 704 -33.42 8.42 -30.69
C GLY A 704 -32.37 9.52 -30.89
N THR A 705 -32.77 10.78 -30.68
CA THR A 705 -31.89 11.97 -30.72
C THR A 705 -31.12 12.19 -29.42
N CYS A 706 -31.45 11.44 -28.35
CA CYS A 706 -30.86 11.56 -27.01
C CYS A 706 -30.06 10.28 -26.66
N HIS A 707 -29.28 10.29 -25.58
CA HIS A 707 -28.65 9.07 -25.05
C HIS A 707 -29.27 8.69 -23.70
N LEU A 708 -29.37 7.40 -23.40
CA LEU A 708 -29.87 6.86 -22.13
C LEU A 708 -28.73 6.17 -21.37
N CYS A 709 -28.54 6.53 -20.11
CA CYS A 709 -27.62 5.83 -19.22
C CYS A 709 -28.24 4.53 -18.72
N THR A 710 -27.59 3.40 -19.00
CA THR A 710 -28.06 2.07 -18.53
C THR A 710 -27.86 1.84 -17.04
N ASN A 711 -27.01 2.62 -16.38
CA ASN A 711 -26.77 2.49 -14.93
C ASN A 711 -27.76 3.29 -14.07
N CYS A 712 -28.11 4.52 -14.47
CA CYS A 712 -28.95 5.41 -13.64
C CYS A 712 -30.23 5.90 -14.32
N GLY A 713 -30.49 5.50 -15.57
CA GLY A 713 -31.70 5.88 -16.30
C GLY A 713 -31.75 7.32 -16.79
N THR A 714 -30.72 8.13 -16.55
CA THR A 714 -30.66 9.53 -16.99
C THR A 714 -30.56 9.63 -18.52
N THR A 715 -31.36 10.51 -19.12
CA THR A 715 -31.30 10.84 -20.55
C THR A 715 -30.51 12.13 -20.79
N THR A 716 -29.56 12.12 -21.74
CA THR A 716 -28.82 13.32 -22.16
C THR A 716 -29.36 13.81 -23.51
N GLY A 717 -29.84 15.06 -23.54
CA GLY A 717 -30.13 15.78 -24.80
C GLY A 717 -31.59 16.03 -25.20
N CYS A 718 -32.55 15.96 -24.27
CA CYS A 718 -33.96 16.24 -24.57
C CYS A 718 -34.50 17.36 -23.66
N SER A 719 -34.89 18.49 -24.25
CA SER A 719 -35.93 19.40 -23.73
C SER A 719 -37.29 18.91 -24.21
#